data_AF-A0A5B9MIU7-F1
#
_entry.id   AF-A0A5B9MIU7-F1
#
_cell.length_a   1.000
_cell.length_b   1.000
_cell.length_c   1.000
_cell.angle_alpha   90.00
_cell.angle_beta   90.00
_cell.angle_gamma   90.00
#
_symmetry.space_group_name_H-M   'P 1'
#
loop_
_entity.id
_entity.type
_entity.pdbx_description
1 polymer ?
#
loop_
_entity_poly.entity_id
_entity_poly.type
_entity_poly.pdbx_seq_one_letter_code
_entity_poly.pdbx_strand_id
1 'polypeptide(L)'
;MGGTNLGRRLRGGVRQRHAIVLHQLSFLLRFPHTADRKFPMKSIAVIVTLLLIHASIANGGGPQPGDLYREFSVHNGGDRDWRVTDKRAVDKFERAKAHLPNARIEIRIDDLENAIRAEAMLDRWGGHRGTINKRIRFNDNDWILVPELEHFPEGVRPEQLFYQDNPIVDVPLQYLHEGVNIFDADCDEQGGFGWGQWGLYSMVLRVYYDRDQKGENYRAGGRITNPQPGQTLGEHPQVDVTAEATMGVARIDVLAAYDGYDEDGDGRFGGYHESHFQLVRGEVNQIRDHVGTLWQQPYRLTWKTDWVPDQSPGSISLVARIQDARGYWSVTEPVEQLSLHRPNASVKLYRADDVPEDFGVRAGNTKSCTLTIPPSDPIDSATQAILHLRTWHGWDGHHEPIRINDHAMPVAGKNHFYDYDRLAFPPSVLKQGTNTFTVHSQTEHHMLEVLWPGPAVAVRMPRPEVVINNGRYQDRDHFVIDTPGAIYWLDKNSGGLSRLIDREGNDWIAFKKEPWDRYPASAASSFRGLPNLLFQGQGGGFGHPGWDRGTSVQLDRRTIQTTSDSGTWRLRWTFDATGVELDVQTDDPERAFWFLYEGPIAGRWAPRSQYFASDVTPPSQIPHDYFGGDKVFDRFRWAYLGDRRSPRVLALVHQTPDDAVDTYAHLGDSDQGLESSDGMVVFGFGRGAKGIQPLLKGGQSFRIGLIESPGHTDAQYQTISTQLDSW
;
A
#
# COMPACT_ATOMS: atom_id res chain seq x y z
N MET A 1 -30.13 7.02 65.93
CA MET A 1 -29.16 7.27 67.03
C MET A 1 -27.78 7.25 66.38
N GLY A 2 -26.87 8.21 66.54
CA GLY A 2 -26.90 9.56 67.13
C GLY A 2 -25.67 10.35 66.61
N GLY A 3 -25.61 11.67 66.82
CA GLY A 3 -24.43 12.49 66.47
C GLY A 3 -23.21 12.23 67.38
N THR A 4 -22.07 12.92 67.27
CA THR A 4 -21.78 14.21 66.60
C THR A 4 -20.26 14.49 66.56
N ASN A 5 -19.77 15.27 65.57
CA ASN A 5 -18.71 16.35 65.60
C ASN A 5 -17.44 16.22 66.51
N LEU A 6 -16.22 16.68 66.18
CA LEU A 6 -15.59 17.65 65.23
C LEU A 6 -14.16 17.08 64.84
N GLY A 7 -13.26 17.64 63.99
CA GLY A 7 -13.27 18.73 63.00
C GLY A 7 -11.93 19.53 62.90
N ARG A 8 -11.41 19.76 61.66
CA ARG A 8 -10.24 20.61 61.24
C ARG A 8 -8.81 20.00 61.43
N ARG A 9 -7.77 20.28 60.60
CA ARG A 9 -7.58 21.17 59.41
C ARG A 9 -6.36 20.77 58.53
N LEU A 10 -6.48 20.92 57.20
CA LEU A 10 -5.49 21.37 56.18
C LEU A 10 -4.06 20.78 56.06
N ARG A 11 -3.81 20.11 54.92
CA ARG A 11 -2.76 20.29 53.86
C ARG A 11 -2.82 19.03 52.95
N GLY A 12 -2.74 19.04 51.62
CA GLY A 12 -2.43 20.09 50.65
C GLY A 12 -1.41 19.56 49.63
N GLY A 13 -1.86 19.00 48.50
CA GLY A 13 -0.98 18.46 47.45
C GLY A 13 -1.65 17.47 46.49
N VAL A 14 -2.11 17.95 45.33
CA VAL A 14 -2.62 17.11 44.24
C VAL A 14 -1.50 16.91 43.21
N ARG A 15 -1.28 15.65 42.77
CA ARG A 15 -0.29 15.34 41.73
C ARG A 15 -0.80 15.74 40.34
N GLN A 16 0.05 16.43 39.57
CA GLN A 16 -0.21 16.75 38.17
C GLN A 16 -0.18 15.48 37.28
N ARG A 17 -1.03 15.46 36.26
CA ARG A 17 -0.85 14.61 35.07
C ARG A 17 -0.01 15.39 34.06
N HIS A 18 0.97 14.74 33.44
CA HIS A 18 1.69 15.34 32.32
C HIS A 18 0.85 15.26 31.05
N ALA A 19 0.68 16.39 30.37
CA ALA A 19 0.26 16.48 28.99
C ALA A 19 1.33 17.30 28.25
N ILE A 20 1.93 16.72 27.22
CA ILE A 20 2.96 17.37 26.42
C ILE A 20 2.25 18.18 25.34
N VAL A 21 2.47 19.49 25.32
CA VAL A 21 2.00 20.41 24.27
C VAL A 21 3.23 20.97 23.57
N LEU A 22 3.37 20.71 22.27
CA LEU A 22 4.38 21.38 21.46
C LEU A 22 4.03 22.86 21.31
N HIS A 23 5.04 23.72 21.39
CA HIS A 23 4.94 25.12 20.98
C HIS A 23 6.10 25.47 20.04
N GLN A 24 5.73 25.94 18.85
CA GLN A 24 6.66 26.52 17.89
C GLN A 24 7.16 27.88 18.41
N LEU A 25 8.43 28.18 18.17
CA LEU A 25 9.04 29.49 18.44
C LEU A 25 9.24 30.26 17.15
N SER A 26 8.39 31.29 16.95
CA SER A 26 8.52 32.26 15.86
C SER A 26 9.02 33.59 16.43
N PHE A 27 10.29 33.92 16.25
CA PHE A 27 10.85 35.20 16.71
C PHE A 27 10.80 36.27 15.60
N LEU A 28 10.05 37.35 15.84
CA LEU A 28 10.05 38.53 14.97
C LEU A 28 11.34 39.36 15.17
N LEU A 29 11.98 39.74 14.07
CA LEU A 29 12.95 40.82 14.03
C LEU A 29 12.24 42.19 14.19
N ARG A 30 12.72 43.01 15.13
CA ARG A 30 12.39 44.44 15.21
C ARG A 30 13.64 45.29 14.93
N PHE A 31 13.56 46.14 13.92
CA PHE A 31 14.53 47.22 13.69
C PHE A 31 14.25 48.43 14.60
N PRO A 32 15.29 49.16 15.02
CA PRO A 32 15.19 50.57 15.37
C PRO A 32 15.90 51.46 14.34
N HIS A 33 15.25 52.54 13.91
CA HIS A 33 15.86 53.63 13.13
C HIS A 33 16.67 54.56 14.03
N THR A 34 17.87 54.95 13.57
CA THR A 34 18.49 56.28 13.81
C THR A 34 19.36 56.65 12.60
N ALA A 35 19.58 57.95 12.38
CA ALA A 35 20.01 58.51 11.08
C ALA A 35 21.47 58.99 11.00
N ASP A 36 21.86 59.37 9.77
CA ASP A 36 23.01 60.20 9.35
C ASP A 36 24.47 59.73 9.54
N ARG A 37 25.10 59.34 8.41
CA ARG A 37 26.14 60.17 7.70
C ARG A 37 26.64 59.50 6.40
N LYS A 38 27.28 60.28 5.52
CA LYS A 38 27.69 59.90 4.14
C LYS A 38 29.17 59.48 4.01
N PHE A 39 29.47 58.85 2.85
CA PHE A 39 30.77 58.60 2.18
C PHE A 39 31.46 57.23 2.42
N PRO A 40 32.26 56.72 1.43
CA PRO A 40 32.15 55.30 1.03
C PRO A 40 33.51 54.57 0.87
N MET A 41 33.42 53.35 0.33
CA MET A 41 34.45 52.49 -0.28
C MET A 41 34.87 51.23 0.49
N LYS A 42 34.61 50.10 -0.18
CA LYS A 42 35.49 48.93 -0.35
C LYS A 42 36.04 48.25 0.92
N SER A 43 35.35 47.18 1.30
CA SER A 43 36.00 45.96 1.81
C SER A 43 35.37 44.75 1.13
N ILE A 44 36.17 44.01 0.35
CA ILE A 44 35.76 42.72 -0.21
C ILE A 44 35.92 41.69 0.90
N ALA A 45 34.80 41.22 1.46
CA ALA A 45 34.78 40.08 2.35
C ALA A 45 34.47 38.83 1.52
N VAL A 46 35.48 37.99 1.30
CA VAL A 46 35.28 36.66 0.69
C VAL A 46 34.60 35.78 1.74
N ILE A 47 33.31 35.50 1.54
CA ILE A 47 32.60 34.49 2.32
C ILE A 47 32.95 33.13 1.71
N VAL A 48 33.81 32.37 2.39
CA VAL A 48 34.00 30.95 2.12
C VAL A 48 32.79 30.23 2.71
N THR A 49 31.76 30.03 1.91
CA THR A 49 30.64 29.15 2.27
C THR A 49 31.14 27.71 2.24
N LEU A 50 31.44 27.14 3.41
CA LEU A 50 31.51 25.68 3.52
C LEU A 50 30.12 25.12 3.20
N LEU A 51 29.94 24.57 1.99
CA LEU A 51 28.86 23.63 1.75
C LEU A 51 29.17 22.34 2.53
N LEU A 52 28.72 22.31 3.78
CA LEU A 52 28.44 21.06 4.47
C LEU A 52 27.22 20.43 3.78
N ILE A 53 27.48 19.69 2.71
CA ILE A 53 26.51 18.78 2.08
C ILE A 53 26.19 17.71 3.13
N HIS A 54 25.17 17.99 3.93
CA HIS A 54 24.48 16.95 4.69
C HIS A 54 23.70 16.15 3.65
N ALA A 55 24.35 15.11 3.13
CA ALA A 55 23.61 14.03 2.51
C ALA A 55 22.60 13.54 3.55
N SER A 56 21.31 13.62 3.21
CA SER A 56 20.26 13.04 4.03
C SER A 56 20.47 11.53 4.03
N ILE A 57 21.09 11.01 5.10
CA ILE A 57 21.08 9.57 5.37
C ILE A 57 19.61 9.21 5.52
N ALA A 58 19.08 8.49 4.54
CA ALA A 58 17.71 8.01 4.57
C ALA A 58 17.59 7.10 5.79
N ASN A 59 16.66 7.41 6.68
CA ASN A 59 16.58 6.81 8.02
C ASN A 59 15.87 5.45 8.01
N GLY A 60 16.12 4.64 6.96
CA GLY A 60 15.55 3.32 6.75
C GLY A 60 16.67 2.30 6.58
N GLY A 61 16.68 1.26 7.43
CA GLY A 61 17.61 0.14 7.29
C GLY A 61 17.38 -0.64 6.00
N GLY A 62 18.42 -1.33 5.53
CA GLY A 62 18.37 -2.08 4.27
C GLY A 62 18.90 -1.31 3.06
N PRO A 63 19.02 -1.98 1.90
CA PRO A 63 19.41 -1.36 0.63
C PRO A 63 18.36 -0.39 0.08
N GLN A 64 18.79 0.79 -0.37
CA GLN A 64 17.93 1.83 -0.94
C GLN A 64 18.25 2.07 -2.44
N PRO A 65 17.31 2.65 -3.23
CA PRO A 65 17.59 3.08 -4.60
C PRO A 65 18.85 3.94 -4.68
N GLY A 66 19.75 3.58 -5.61
CA GLY A 66 21.05 4.24 -5.77
C GLY A 66 22.20 3.71 -4.91
N ASP A 67 21.95 2.86 -3.90
CA ASP A 67 23.01 2.17 -3.14
C ASP A 67 23.84 1.25 -4.05
N LEU A 68 25.15 1.20 -3.79
CA LEU A 68 26.06 0.16 -4.26
C LEU A 68 26.57 -0.61 -3.03
N TYR A 69 26.31 -1.90 -2.96
CA TYR A 69 26.67 -2.71 -1.78
C TYR A 69 27.11 -4.12 -2.15
N ARG A 70 27.66 -4.86 -1.18
CA ARG A 70 28.02 -6.27 -1.31
C ARG A 70 27.67 -7.01 -0.03
N GLU A 71 27.21 -8.25 -0.19
CA GLU A 71 26.75 -9.08 0.92
C GLU A 71 27.79 -10.17 1.25
N PHE A 72 28.08 -10.30 2.54
CA PHE A 72 28.94 -11.32 3.12
C PHE A 72 28.12 -12.13 4.12
N SER A 73 27.88 -13.42 3.81
CA SER A 73 26.97 -14.26 4.59
C SER A 73 27.70 -15.35 5.37
N VAL A 74 27.27 -15.59 6.60
CA VAL A 74 27.76 -16.67 7.46
C VAL A 74 26.59 -17.36 8.18
N HIS A 75 26.79 -18.59 8.64
CA HIS A 75 25.76 -19.39 9.30
C HIS A 75 26.30 -20.15 10.50
N ASN A 76 25.39 -20.54 11.40
CA ASN A 76 25.63 -21.58 12.39
C ASN A 76 25.06 -22.92 11.89
N GLY A 77 25.87 -23.97 11.95
CA GLY A 77 25.50 -25.32 11.49
C GLY A 77 25.41 -26.37 12.59
N GLY A 78 26.17 -26.24 13.67
CA GLY A 78 26.08 -27.14 14.81
C GLY A 78 24.80 -26.90 15.61
N ASP A 79 24.24 -27.96 16.21
CA ASP A 79 23.10 -27.83 17.13
C ASP A 79 23.42 -26.95 18.36
N ARG A 80 24.70 -26.83 18.76
CA ARG A 80 25.07 -25.94 19.88
C ARG A 80 25.26 -24.50 19.46
N ASP A 81 25.90 -24.27 18.31
CA ASP A 81 26.56 -23.00 18.01
C ASP A 81 25.57 -21.86 17.66
N TRP A 82 24.34 -22.23 17.27
CA TRP A 82 23.26 -21.25 17.03
C TRP A 82 22.64 -20.67 18.31
N ARG A 83 22.89 -21.25 19.49
CA ARG A 83 22.28 -20.82 20.76
C ARG A 83 23.16 -19.80 21.49
N VAL A 84 22.65 -18.59 21.68
CA VAL A 84 23.30 -17.50 22.42
C VAL A 84 22.70 -17.42 23.83
N THR A 85 23.48 -17.66 24.87
CA THR A 85 23.02 -17.87 26.25
C THR A 85 23.58 -16.83 27.21
N ASP A 86 22.75 -16.29 28.13
CA ASP A 86 23.21 -15.48 29.25
C ASP A 86 24.04 -16.37 30.19
N LYS A 87 25.30 -15.97 30.43
CA LYS A 87 26.21 -16.65 31.36
C LYS A 87 25.63 -16.87 32.77
N ARG A 88 24.67 -16.04 33.21
CA ARG A 88 23.97 -16.16 34.51
C ARG A 88 22.93 -17.29 34.55
N ALA A 89 22.55 -17.86 33.41
CA ALA A 89 21.64 -19.02 33.37
C ALA A 89 22.13 -20.20 34.23
N VAL A 90 23.46 -20.33 34.40
CA VAL A 90 24.08 -21.38 35.23
C VAL A 90 23.74 -21.25 36.71
N ASP A 91 23.41 -20.05 37.19
CA ASP A 91 23.11 -19.79 38.62
C ASP A 91 21.81 -20.48 39.05
N LYS A 92 20.89 -20.70 38.11
CA LYS A 92 19.61 -21.40 38.31
C LYS A 92 19.58 -22.78 37.64
N PHE A 93 20.28 -22.95 36.52
CA PHE A 93 20.29 -24.18 35.73
C PHE A 93 21.72 -24.62 35.40
N GLU A 94 22.32 -25.48 36.22
CA GLU A 94 23.66 -26.05 35.99
C GLU A 94 23.87 -26.60 34.56
N ARG A 95 22.81 -27.16 33.96
CA ARG A 95 22.83 -27.66 32.56
C ARG A 95 23.11 -26.59 31.50
N ALA A 96 22.90 -25.31 31.78
CA ALA A 96 23.21 -24.21 30.87
C ALA A 96 24.72 -24.13 30.53
N LYS A 97 25.60 -24.68 31.39
CA LYS A 97 27.04 -24.83 31.11
C LYS A 97 27.34 -25.62 29.82
N ALA A 98 26.43 -26.47 29.36
CA ALA A 98 26.58 -27.21 28.11
C ALA A 98 26.44 -26.32 26.84
N HIS A 99 26.00 -25.07 27.01
CA HIS A 99 25.78 -24.07 25.95
C HIS A 99 26.68 -22.83 26.13
N LEU A 100 27.74 -22.95 26.95
CA LEU A 100 28.69 -21.87 27.24
C LEU A 100 30.14 -22.35 27.05
N PRO A 101 31.07 -21.48 26.60
CA PRO A 101 30.83 -20.11 26.14
C PRO A 101 30.00 -20.07 24.85
N ASN A 102 29.37 -18.91 24.57
CA ASN A 102 28.69 -18.68 23.29
C ASN A 102 29.70 -18.82 22.13
N ALA A 103 29.21 -19.28 20.98
CA ALA A 103 30.06 -19.47 19.79
C ALA A 103 30.66 -18.14 19.30
N ARG A 104 31.92 -18.20 18.86
CA ARG A 104 32.58 -17.13 18.09
C ARG A 104 32.55 -17.55 16.62
N ILE A 105 32.03 -16.69 15.75
CA ILE A 105 31.78 -17.01 14.33
C ILE A 105 32.80 -16.26 13.47
N GLU A 106 33.45 -16.93 12.53
CA GLU A 106 34.35 -16.29 11.57
C GLU A 106 33.60 -15.85 10.31
N ILE A 107 33.69 -14.56 9.95
CA ILE A 107 33.20 -14.03 8.69
C ILE A 107 34.35 -13.40 7.89
N ARG A 108 34.51 -13.81 6.63
CA ARG A 108 35.56 -13.28 5.75
C ARG A 108 35.02 -12.13 4.90
N ILE A 109 35.65 -10.96 5.04
CA ILE A 109 35.41 -9.77 4.22
C ILE A 109 36.62 -9.63 3.30
N ASP A 110 36.43 -9.60 1.99
CA ASP A 110 37.53 -9.53 1.01
C ASP A 110 37.65 -8.15 0.32
N ASP A 111 36.82 -7.19 0.72
CA ASP A 111 36.79 -5.83 0.18
C ASP A 111 36.16 -4.84 1.18
N LEU A 112 36.91 -3.82 1.58
CA LEU A 112 36.43 -2.61 2.28
C LEU A 112 36.88 -1.32 1.57
N GLU A 113 37.50 -1.41 0.40
CA GLU A 113 38.02 -0.24 -0.31
C GLU A 113 36.85 0.66 -0.76
N ASN A 114 36.88 1.93 -0.36
CA ASN A 114 35.80 2.91 -0.57
C ASN A 114 34.47 2.55 0.11
N ALA A 115 34.47 1.72 1.16
CA ALA A 115 33.29 1.49 1.99
C ALA A 115 32.86 2.77 2.74
N ILE A 116 31.54 3.03 2.81
CA ILE A 116 30.94 4.22 3.43
C ILE A 116 30.02 3.92 4.63
N ARG A 117 29.39 2.74 4.66
CA ARG A 117 28.65 2.19 5.82
C ARG A 117 28.63 0.66 5.77
N ALA A 118 28.31 0.02 6.88
CA ALA A 118 27.96 -1.39 6.92
C ALA A 118 26.75 -1.62 7.85
N GLU A 119 25.96 -2.65 7.56
CA GLU A 119 24.88 -3.13 8.42
C GLU A 119 24.92 -4.67 8.48
N ALA A 120 24.43 -5.26 9.56
CA ALA A 120 24.24 -6.70 9.69
C ALA A 120 22.74 -7.02 9.82
N MET A 121 22.24 -7.85 8.91
CA MET A 121 20.92 -8.47 8.99
C MET A 121 21.08 -9.85 9.64
N LEU A 122 20.33 -10.11 10.70
CA LEU A 122 20.40 -11.37 11.45
C LEU A 122 19.25 -12.29 11.08
N ASP A 123 19.45 -13.60 11.14
CA ASP A 123 18.38 -14.61 11.17
C ASP A 123 18.22 -15.04 12.63
N ARG A 124 17.26 -14.39 13.30
CA ARG A 124 17.09 -14.42 14.76
C ARG A 124 15.87 -15.22 15.15
N TRP A 125 16.05 -16.24 15.99
CA TRP A 125 14.96 -16.77 16.84
C TRP A 125 14.95 -16.00 18.16
N GLY A 126 13.79 -15.43 18.53
CA GLY A 126 13.62 -14.60 19.72
C GLY A 126 13.98 -15.32 21.03
N GLY A 127 13.74 -16.63 21.07
CA GLY A 127 14.23 -17.53 22.12
C GLY A 127 13.34 -17.65 23.35
N HIS A 128 13.96 -17.97 24.48
CA HIS A 128 13.26 -18.11 25.75
C HIS A 128 12.61 -16.79 26.18
N ARG A 129 11.37 -16.87 26.67
CA ARG A 129 10.67 -15.76 27.33
C ARG A 129 11.58 -15.04 28.33
N GLY A 130 11.63 -13.72 28.26
CA GLY A 130 12.43 -12.89 29.17
C GLY A 130 13.87 -12.65 28.72
N THR A 131 14.28 -13.16 27.57
CA THR A 131 15.60 -12.86 26.97
C THR A 131 15.59 -11.44 26.40
N ILE A 132 16.46 -10.58 26.93
CA ILE A 132 16.55 -9.15 26.59
C ILE A 132 18.01 -8.76 26.30
N ASN A 133 18.24 -7.49 25.94
CA ASN A 133 19.57 -6.92 25.68
C ASN A 133 20.40 -7.78 24.72
N LYS A 134 19.73 -8.38 23.73
CA LYS A 134 20.37 -9.18 22.66
C LYS A 134 21.39 -8.29 21.97
N ARG A 135 22.62 -8.76 21.84
CA ARG A 135 23.75 -7.93 21.43
C ARG A 135 24.76 -8.73 20.62
N ILE A 136 25.42 -8.05 19.70
CA ILE A 136 26.47 -8.59 18.84
C ILE A 136 27.71 -7.69 18.89
N ARG A 137 28.87 -8.17 18.46
CA ARG A 137 30.05 -7.33 18.21
C ARG A 137 31.00 -7.97 17.22
N PHE A 138 31.87 -7.15 16.64
CA PHE A 138 32.94 -7.58 15.73
C PHE A 138 34.31 -7.31 16.35
N ASN A 139 35.23 -8.26 16.23
CA ASN A 139 36.66 -8.14 16.57
C ASN A 139 36.92 -7.61 18.00
N ASP A 140 36.17 -8.10 18.98
CA ASP A 140 36.27 -7.70 20.39
C ASP A 140 35.98 -6.20 20.70
N ASN A 141 35.42 -5.44 19.75
CA ASN A 141 34.96 -4.05 19.96
C ASN A 141 33.71 -3.96 20.87
N ASP A 142 33.17 -2.76 21.05
CA ASP A 142 31.97 -2.51 21.85
C ASP A 142 30.74 -3.28 21.32
N TRP A 143 29.85 -3.65 22.25
CA TRP A 143 28.59 -4.32 21.95
C TRP A 143 27.60 -3.41 21.22
N ILE A 144 27.10 -3.89 20.09
CA ILE A 144 25.99 -3.33 19.33
C ILE A 144 24.72 -4.03 19.82
N LEU A 145 23.70 -3.26 20.23
CA LEU A 145 22.40 -3.81 20.60
C LEU A 145 21.63 -4.24 19.35
N VAL A 146 21.00 -5.40 19.41
CA VAL A 146 20.03 -5.87 18.41
C VAL A 146 18.66 -5.31 18.82
N PRO A 147 17.92 -4.61 17.92
CA PRO A 147 16.60 -4.10 18.25
C PRO A 147 15.66 -5.26 18.59
N GLU A 148 14.87 -5.12 19.64
CA GLU A 148 13.74 -6.03 19.89
C GLU A 148 12.66 -5.81 18.82
N LEU A 149 11.78 -6.80 18.63
CA LEU A 149 10.62 -6.72 17.72
C LEU A 149 9.86 -5.40 17.94
N GLU A 150 9.56 -4.67 16.87
CA GLU A 150 8.96 -3.32 16.94
C GLU A 150 7.42 -3.32 16.83
N HIS A 151 6.85 -4.21 16.01
CA HIS A 151 5.41 -4.19 15.67
C HIS A 151 4.75 -5.44 16.24
N PHE A 152 4.11 -5.29 17.40
CA PHE A 152 3.54 -6.37 18.21
C PHE A 152 2.27 -5.87 18.95
N PRO A 153 1.46 -6.76 19.58
CA PRO A 153 0.19 -6.35 20.20
C PRO A 153 0.38 -5.37 21.36
N GLU A 154 -0.52 -4.38 21.47
CA GLU A 154 -0.48 -3.39 22.54
C GLU A 154 -0.55 -4.07 23.93
N GLY A 155 0.34 -3.68 24.84
CA GLY A 155 0.39 -4.19 26.21
C GLY A 155 1.18 -5.49 26.40
N VAL A 156 1.54 -6.19 25.32
CA VAL A 156 2.52 -7.29 25.33
C VAL A 156 3.93 -6.70 25.25
N ARG A 157 4.95 -7.36 25.83
CA ARG A 157 6.36 -7.00 25.58
C ARG A 157 7.00 -7.98 24.58
N PRO A 158 7.93 -7.55 23.70
CA PRO A 158 8.56 -8.40 22.69
C PRO A 158 9.07 -9.74 23.23
N GLU A 159 9.74 -9.73 24.39
CA GLU A 159 10.32 -10.92 25.01
C GLU A 159 9.29 -11.85 25.68
N GLN A 160 7.99 -11.57 25.53
CA GLN A 160 6.89 -12.46 25.92
C GLN A 160 6.30 -13.21 24.72
N LEU A 161 6.65 -12.89 23.48
CA LEU A 161 6.25 -13.60 22.26
C LEU A 161 7.33 -14.60 21.83
N PHE A 162 6.92 -15.69 21.17
CA PHE A 162 7.83 -16.45 20.32
C PHE A 162 7.81 -15.84 18.93
N TYR A 163 8.99 -15.62 18.35
CA TYR A 163 9.15 -15.04 17.02
C TYR A 163 10.46 -15.51 16.39
N GLN A 164 10.51 -15.43 15.06
CA GLN A 164 11.75 -15.50 14.30
C GLN A 164 11.70 -14.38 13.25
N ASP A 165 12.74 -13.57 13.17
CA ASP A 165 12.75 -12.30 12.42
C ASP A 165 14.12 -11.92 11.84
N ASN A 166 14.12 -10.87 11.02
CA ASN A 166 15.29 -10.39 10.29
C ASN A 166 15.76 -8.97 10.68
N PRO A 167 16.12 -8.71 11.95
CA PRO A 167 16.52 -7.38 12.39
C PRO A 167 17.84 -6.94 11.73
N ILE A 168 17.88 -5.67 11.33
CA ILE A 168 19.05 -5.00 10.76
C ILE A 168 19.68 -4.11 11.83
N VAL A 169 21.02 -4.15 11.95
CA VAL A 169 21.79 -3.26 12.85
C VAL A 169 22.93 -2.59 12.11
N ASP A 170 23.14 -1.30 12.38
CA ASP A 170 24.32 -0.58 11.89
C ASP A 170 25.62 -1.15 12.48
N VAL A 171 26.62 -1.36 11.65
CA VAL A 171 27.95 -1.85 12.04
C VAL A 171 28.98 -0.75 11.75
N PRO A 172 29.60 -0.14 12.78
CA PRO A 172 30.64 0.86 12.56
C PRO A 172 31.81 0.28 11.75
N LEU A 173 32.17 0.94 10.64
CA LEU A 173 33.22 0.44 9.74
C LEU A 173 34.56 0.22 10.45
N GLN A 174 34.89 1.02 11.47
CA GLN A 174 36.12 0.82 12.25
C GLN A 174 36.15 -0.48 13.08
N TYR A 175 35.03 -1.21 13.20
CA TYR A 175 35.00 -2.53 13.85
C TYR A 175 35.32 -3.67 12.88
N LEU A 176 35.41 -3.37 11.57
CA LEU A 176 35.65 -4.32 10.49
C LEU A 176 37.06 -4.14 9.91
N HIS A 177 37.62 -5.21 9.34
CA HIS A 177 38.84 -5.18 8.56
C HIS A 177 38.80 -6.20 7.42
N GLU A 178 39.63 -6.02 6.38
CA GLU A 178 39.76 -7.02 5.32
C GLU A 178 40.47 -8.27 5.85
N GLY A 179 39.95 -9.44 5.52
CA GLY A 179 40.36 -10.72 6.09
C GLY A 179 39.26 -11.36 6.94
N VAL A 180 39.67 -12.06 8.00
CA VAL A 180 38.76 -12.82 8.88
C VAL A 180 38.38 -11.96 10.08
N ASN A 181 37.09 -11.67 10.20
CA ASN A 181 36.51 -10.94 11.31
C ASN A 181 35.84 -11.93 12.27
N ILE A 182 35.96 -11.70 13.58
CA ILE A 182 35.31 -12.51 14.60
C ILE A 182 34.02 -11.84 15.04
N PHE A 183 32.92 -12.54 14.92
CA PHE A 183 31.60 -12.13 15.38
C PHE A 183 31.26 -12.86 16.69
N ASP A 184 30.83 -12.10 17.70
CA ASP A 184 30.33 -12.62 18.98
C ASP A 184 28.87 -12.20 19.22
N ALA A 185 28.13 -13.00 19.98
CA ALA A 185 26.77 -12.68 20.45
C ALA A 185 26.59 -12.97 21.95
N ASP A 186 25.73 -12.19 22.61
CA ASP A 186 25.41 -12.31 24.03
C ASP A 186 23.97 -11.79 24.32
N CYS A 187 23.47 -11.97 25.56
CA CYS A 187 22.18 -11.46 26.02
C CYS A 187 22.11 -11.38 27.56
N ASP A 188 20.98 -10.88 28.08
CA ASP A 188 20.62 -10.96 29.50
C ASP A 188 19.21 -11.58 29.68
N GLU A 189 18.85 -11.90 30.91
CA GLU A 189 17.50 -12.34 31.30
C GLU A 189 16.83 -11.38 32.29
N GLN A 190 15.54 -11.07 32.10
CA GLN A 190 14.73 -10.28 33.04
C GLN A 190 13.26 -10.75 33.16
N GLY A 191 12.89 -11.90 32.57
CA GLY A 191 11.53 -12.45 32.66
C GLY A 191 11.23 -13.31 33.88
N GLY A 192 12.25 -13.63 34.70
CA GLY A 192 12.13 -14.53 35.86
C GLY A 192 12.21 -16.03 35.51
N PHE A 193 12.31 -16.38 34.22
CA PHE A 193 12.61 -17.75 33.81
C PHE A 193 14.02 -18.13 34.27
N GLY A 194 14.95 -17.18 34.27
CA GLY A 194 16.33 -17.35 34.75
C GLY A 194 17.22 -18.15 33.80
N TRP A 195 16.86 -18.22 32.52
CA TRP A 195 17.71 -18.71 31.43
C TRP A 195 17.45 -17.90 30.17
N GLY A 196 18.10 -16.75 30.07
CA GLY A 196 18.12 -15.96 28.84
C GLY A 196 18.84 -16.75 27.75
N GLN A 197 18.16 -17.00 26.63
CA GLN A 197 18.73 -17.66 25.46
C GLN A 197 17.97 -17.23 24.22
N TRP A 198 18.69 -16.82 23.18
CA TRP A 198 18.14 -16.55 21.84
C TRP A 198 18.93 -17.32 20.78
N GLY A 199 18.41 -17.35 19.56
CA GLY A 199 19.00 -18.10 18.46
C GLY A 199 19.52 -17.18 17.36
N LEU A 200 20.75 -17.41 16.92
CA LEU A 200 21.30 -16.83 15.70
C LEU A 200 21.61 -17.95 14.72
N TYR A 201 20.79 -18.09 13.69
CA TYR A 201 20.93 -19.15 12.69
C TYR A 201 21.90 -18.75 11.58
N SER A 202 21.87 -17.48 11.16
CA SER A 202 22.76 -16.91 10.16
C SER A 202 22.83 -15.39 10.24
N MET A 203 23.78 -14.79 9.53
CA MET A 203 23.94 -13.34 9.40
C MET A 203 24.35 -12.99 7.97
N VAL A 204 23.82 -11.89 7.45
CA VAL A 204 24.32 -11.21 6.24
C VAL A 204 24.87 -9.85 6.66
N LEU A 205 26.18 -9.65 6.51
CA LEU A 205 26.81 -8.34 6.62
C LEU A 205 26.78 -7.68 5.24
N ARG A 206 26.11 -6.52 5.12
CA ARG A 206 26.13 -5.69 3.91
C ARG A 206 27.14 -4.57 4.09
N VAL A 207 28.09 -4.46 3.16
CA VAL A 207 29.03 -3.33 3.08
C VAL A 207 28.62 -2.46 1.90
N TYR A 208 28.44 -1.17 2.13
CA TYR A 208 28.05 -0.17 1.13
C TYR A 208 29.25 0.65 0.72
N TYR A 209 29.32 1.03 -0.55
CA TYR A 209 30.49 1.70 -1.15
C TYR A 209 30.11 3.06 -1.73
N ASP A 210 31.04 4.01 -1.70
CA ASP A 210 30.93 5.22 -2.51
C ASP A 210 30.94 4.80 -3.99
N ARG A 211 29.80 4.93 -4.64
CA ARG A 211 29.57 4.49 -6.02
C ARG A 211 30.53 5.15 -7.01
N ASP A 212 30.88 6.41 -6.78
CA ASP A 212 31.70 7.22 -7.70
C ASP A 212 33.20 6.98 -7.48
N GLN A 213 33.64 6.70 -6.25
CA GLN A 213 35.01 6.27 -5.96
C GLN A 213 35.27 4.80 -6.31
N LYS A 214 34.29 3.90 -6.11
CA LYS A 214 34.42 2.46 -6.44
C LYS A 214 34.55 2.18 -7.94
N GLY A 215 33.98 3.05 -8.77
CA GLY A 215 34.12 3.03 -10.23
C GLY A 215 33.07 2.21 -10.98
N GLU A 216 32.96 2.45 -12.28
CA GLU A 216 31.83 1.99 -13.11
C GLU A 216 31.73 0.47 -13.26
N ASN A 217 32.85 -0.25 -13.24
CA ASN A 217 32.87 -1.70 -13.40
C ASN A 217 32.03 -2.44 -12.36
N TYR A 218 31.82 -1.85 -11.18
CA TYR A 218 31.10 -2.39 -10.01
C TYR A 218 29.62 -2.08 -9.99
N ARG A 219 29.11 -1.34 -10.97
CA ARG A 219 27.73 -0.92 -11.03
C ARG A 219 26.91 -1.89 -11.86
N ALA A 220 25.73 -2.23 -11.37
CA ALA A 220 24.69 -2.82 -12.19
C ALA A 220 23.61 -1.75 -12.45
N GLY A 221 23.40 -1.41 -13.72
CA GLY A 221 22.32 -0.53 -14.16
C GLY A 221 21.07 -1.34 -14.47
N GLY A 222 19.90 -0.79 -14.19
CA GLY A 222 18.65 -1.41 -14.62
C GLY A 222 17.39 -0.71 -14.14
N ARG A 223 16.25 -1.24 -14.59
CA ARG A 223 14.91 -0.85 -14.17
C ARG A 223 13.91 -1.95 -14.50
N ILE A 224 12.82 -2.00 -13.74
CA ILE A 224 11.60 -2.71 -14.15
C ILE A 224 10.99 -1.94 -15.34
N THR A 225 10.61 -2.66 -16.39
CA THR A 225 10.00 -2.10 -17.61
C THR A 225 8.57 -2.55 -17.83
N ASN A 226 8.13 -3.60 -17.13
CA ASN A 226 6.72 -3.93 -16.95
C ASN A 226 6.56 -4.49 -15.53
N PRO A 227 5.60 -4.02 -14.72
CA PRO A 227 4.60 -3.00 -15.02
C PRO A 227 5.18 -1.56 -15.11
N GLN A 228 4.32 -0.62 -15.53
CA GLN A 228 4.57 0.83 -15.50
C GLN A 228 3.96 1.46 -14.23
N PRO A 229 4.47 2.60 -13.74
CA PRO A 229 3.89 3.29 -12.59
C PRO A 229 2.40 3.62 -12.81
N GLY A 230 1.58 3.47 -11.78
CA GLY A 230 0.13 3.70 -11.87
C GLY A 230 -0.68 2.57 -12.54
N GLN A 231 -0.04 1.52 -13.06
CA GLN A 231 -0.73 0.47 -13.82
C GLN A 231 -1.63 -0.42 -12.94
N THR A 232 -2.84 -0.70 -13.43
CA THR A 232 -3.70 -1.76 -12.91
C THR A 232 -3.23 -3.12 -13.45
N LEU A 233 -2.83 -3.98 -12.54
CA LEU A 233 -2.39 -5.36 -12.79
C LEU A 233 -3.61 -6.29 -12.80
N GLY A 234 -3.65 -7.18 -13.78
CA GLY A 234 -4.47 -8.39 -13.71
C GLY A 234 -3.83 -9.44 -12.80
N GLU A 235 -4.49 -10.58 -12.66
CA GLU A 235 -3.94 -11.73 -11.95
C GLU A 235 -2.75 -12.35 -12.71
N HIS A 236 -1.74 -12.78 -11.95
CA HIS A 236 -0.47 -13.31 -12.46
C HIS A 236 0.23 -12.38 -13.45
N PRO A 237 0.51 -11.11 -13.08
CA PRO A 237 1.13 -10.16 -13.99
C PRO A 237 2.56 -10.60 -14.33
N GLN A 238 2.94 -10.37 -15.59
CA GLN A 238 4.32 -10.51 -16.03
C GLN A 238 5.15 -9.35 -15.47
N VAL A 239 6.35 -9.64 -14.95
CA VAL A 239 7.31 -8.60 -14.57
C VAL A 239 8.54 -8.73 -15.48
N ASP A 240 8.87 -7.63 -16.15
CA ASP A 240 10.02 -7.52 -17.04
C ASP A 240 11.05 -6.56 -16.44
N VAL A 241 12.32 -6.95 -16.48
CA VAL A 241 13.44 -6.12 -16.02
C VAL A 241 14.43 -5.94 -17.18
N THR A 242 14.92 -4.73 -17.35
CA THR A 242 16.13 -4.47 -18.16
C THR A 242 17.29 -4.23 -17.20
N ALA A 243 18.38 -4.98 -17.36
CA ALA A 243 19.56 -4.88 -16.51
C ALA A 243 20.85 -5.12 -17.30
N GLU A 244 21.89 -4.37 -16.96
CA GLU A 244 23.23 -4.42 -17.55
C GLU A 244 24.31 -4.16 -16.48
N ALA A 245 25.47 -4.77 -16.64
CA ALA A 245 26.65 -4.53 -15.80
C ALA A 245 27.90 -4.85 -16.62
N THR A 246 29.00 -4.12 -16.44
CA THR A 246 30.23 -4.28 -17.24
C THR A 246 30.80 -5.70 -17.17
N MET A 247 30.64 -6.36 -16.02
CA MET A 247 31.08 -7.75 -15.80
C MET A 247 30.00 -8.80 -16.07
N GLY A 248 28.81 -8.38 -16.54
CA GLY A 248 27.60 -9.20 -16.64
C GLY A 248 26.78 -9.19 -15.35
N VAL A 249 25.47 -9.40 -15.50
CA VAL A 249 24.51 -9.52 -14.40
C VAL A 249 24.37 -10.99 -14.03
N ALA A 250 24.63 -11.33 -12.77
CA ALA A 250 24.54 -12.70 -12.26
C ALA A 250 23.13 -13.07 -11.80
N ARG A 251 22.41 -12.10 -11.19
CA ARG A 251 21.15 -12.34 -10.50
C ARG A 251 20.33 -11.06 -10.42
N ILE A 252 19.00 -11.19 -10.44
CA ILE A 252 18.07 -10.12 -10.09
C ILE A 252 17.03 -10.69 -9.13
N ASP A 253 16.85 -10.09 -7.97
CA ASP A 253 15.72 -10.37 -7.08
C ASP A 253 14.68 -9.26 -7.25
N VAL A 254 13.44 -9.63 -7.55
CA VAL A 254 12.30 -8.71 -7.62
C VAL A 254 11.53 -8.80 -6.31
N LEU A 255 11.27 -7.66 -5.67
CA LEU A 255 10.48 -7.53 -4.46
C LEU A 255 9.20 -6.73 -4.77
N ALA A 256 8.14 -6.97 -4.00
CA ALA A 256 6.93 -6.14 -4.02
C ALA A 256 6.54 -5.74 -2.61
N ALA A 257 6.18 -4.49 -2.41
CA ALA A 257 5.49 -4.03 -1.20
C ALA A 257 3.99 -3.98 -1.47
N TYR A 258 3.22 -4.60 -0.59
CA TYR A 258 1.76 -4.74 -0.64
C TYR A 258 1.24 -5.11 0.76
N ASP A 259 -0.06 -4.96 1.03
CA ASP A 259 -0.64 -5.50 2.28
C ASP A 259 -0.85 -7.01 2.14
N GLY A 260 -0.04 -7.81 2.84
CA GLY A 260 0.04 -9.28 2.73
C GLY A 260 0.04 -9.99 4.09
N TYR A 261 0.58 -11.22 4.14
CA TYR A 261 0.96 -11.90 5.38
C TYR A 261 2.38 -11.49 5.75
N ASP A 262 2.67 -11.36 7.03
CA ASP A 262 4.01 -11.01 7.50
C ASP A 262 4.87 -12.29 7.57
N GLU A 263 5.61 -12.54 6.49
CA GLU A 263 6.48 -13.70 6.34
C GLU A 263 7.80 -13.59 7.12
N ASP A 264 8.38 -12.40 7.25
CA ASP A 264 9.63 -12.16 7.96
C ASP A 264 9.42 -12.02 9.48
N GLY A 265 8.21 -11.75 9.95
CA GLY A 265 7.86 -11.71 11.36
C GLY A 265 8.21 -10.40 12.07
N ASP A 266 8.53 -9.32 11.36
CA ASP A 266 8.79 -8.00 11.94
C ASP A 266 7.50 -7.30 12.44
N GLY A 267 6.33 -7.83 12.06
CA GLY A 267 4.98 -7.35 12.37
C GLY A 267 4.39 -6.36 11.34
N ARG A 268 5.09 -6.05 10.25
CA ARG A 268 4.71 -5.08 9.21
C ARG A 268 4.18 -5.78 7.96
N PHE A 269 2.91 -6.12 7.99
CA PHE A 269 2.18 -6.72 6.87
C PHE A 269 2.18 -5.91 5.54
N GLY A 270 2.66 -4.67 5.52
CA GLY A 270 2.68 -3.78 4.34
C GLY A 270 4.06 -3.48 3.75
N GLY A 271 5.12 -4.15 4.23
CA GLY A 271 6.50 -3.95 3.79
C GLY A 271 6.82 -4.57 2.43
N TYR A 272 8.08 -4.45 1.98
CA TYR A 272 8.56 -5.28 0.87
C TYR A 272 8.60 -6.74 1.33
N HIS A 273 7.81 -7.60 0.69
CA HIS A 273 7.79 -9.02 1.01
C HIS A 273 9.10 -9.67 0.58
N GLU A 274 9.94 -9.96 1.56
CA GLU A 274 11.07 -10.87 1.48
C GLU A 274 11.37 -11.46 2.87
N SER A 275 11.80 -12.71 2.95
CA SER A 275 12.27 -13.31 4.20
C SER A 275 13.64 -13.95 4.04
N HIS A 276 14.48 -13.90 5.07
CA HIS A 276 15.87 -14.34 5.05
C HIS A 276 16.17 -15.35 6.18
N PHE A 277 15.66 -16.57 6.02
CA PHE A 277 15.85 -17.66 6.98
C PHE A 277 16.75 -18.78 6.46
N GLN A 278 17.51 -19.41 7.36
CA GLN A 278 18.19 -20.66 7.11
C GLN A 278 17.14 -21.77 6.91
N LEU A 279 17.14 -22.39 5.73
CA LEU A 279 16.16 -23.43 5.37
C LEU A 279 16.66 -24.85 5.67
N VAL A 280 17.97 -25.02 5.55
CA VAL A 280 18.72 -26.25 5.82
C VAL A 280 19.76 -25.91 6.88
N ARG A 281 19.77 -26.66 7.98
CA ARG A 281 20.73 -26.44 9.08
C ARG A 281 22.15 -26.57 8.56
N GLY A 282 22.97 -25.54 8.74
CA GLY A 282 24.35 -25.50 8.22
C GLY A 282 24.50 -24.92 6.81
N GLU A 283 23.51 -24.17 6.33
CA GLU A 283 23.62 -23.33 5.13
C GLU A 283 23.43 -21.85 5.48
N VAL A 284 23.82 -20.93 4.60
CA VAL A 284 23.46 -19.50 4.74
C VAL A 284 21.96 -19.31 4.54
N ASN A 285 21.38 -18.25 5.10
CA ASN A 285 20.01 -17.89 4.74
C ASN A 285 19.88 -17.60 3.23
N GLN A 286 18.67 -17.78 2.74
CA GLN A 286 18.31 -17.52 1.36
C GLN A 286 17.06 -16.65 1.37
N ILE A 287 16.99 -15.68 0.46
CA ILE A 287 15.77 -14.90 0.25
C ILE A 287 14.61 -15.83 -0.14
N ARG A 288 13.42 -15.53 0.39
CA ARG A 288 12.16 -16.17 0.03
C ARG A 288 11.02 -15.15 0.00
N ASP A 289 9.85 -15.64 -0.41
CA ASP A 289 8.54 -15.00 -0.30
C ASP A 289 8.37 -13.69 -1.11
N HIS A 290 9.45 -13.26 -1.77
CA HIS A 290 9.50 -12.23 -2.79
C HIS A 290 8.83 -12.64 -4.11
N VAL A 291 8.72 -11.68 -5.03
CA VAL A 291 8.11 -11.86 -6.35
C VAL A 291 8.83 -12.94 -7.18
N GLY A 292 10.16 -12.98 -7.08
CA GLY A 292 11.00 -14.06 -7.61
C GLY A 292 12.38 -13.59 -8.08
N THR A 293 13.22 -14.57 -8.44
CA THR A 293 14.62 -14.36 -8.86
C THR A 293 14.81 -14.69 -10.34
N LEU A 294 15.59 -13.86 -11.04
CA LEU A 294 15.94 -13.99 -12.45
C LEU A 294 17.45 -14.21 -12.59
N TRP A 295 17.85 -15.18 -13.43
CA TRP A 295 19.23 -15.62 -13.59
C TRP A 295 19.79 -15.44 -15.01
N GLN A 296 18.94 -15.21 -16.00
CA GLN A 296 19.33 -15.13 -17.42
C GLN A 296 18.38 -14.24 -18.22
N GLN A 297 18.86 -13.73 -19.36
CA GLN A 297 18.07 -12.93 -20.29
C GLN A 297 17.12 -13.79 -21.14
N PRO A 298 15.96 -13.27 -21.57
CA PRO A 298 15.36 -12.01 -21.11
C PRO A 298 14.92 -12.11 -19.64
N TYR A 299 15.22 -11.07 -18.84
CA TYR A 299 14.89 -11.07 -17.42
C TYR A 299 13.38 -10.82 -17.24
N ARG A 300 12.63 -11.92 -17.18
CA ARG A 300 11.17 -11.95 -17.12
C ARG A 300 10.68 -13.06 -16.19
N LEU A 301 9.68 -12.75 -15.36
CA LEU A 301 8.93 -13.74 -14.58
C LEU A 301 7.42 -13.45 -14.61
N THR A 302 6.66 -14.37 -14.04
CA THR A 302 5.24 -14.18 -13.72
C THR A 302 5.09 -14.12 -12.20
N TRP A 303 4.59 -13.00 -11.67
CA TRP A 303 4.37 -12.85 -10.24
C TRP A 303 3.16 -13.69 -9.79
N LYS A 304 3.36 -14.63 -8.85
CA LYS A 304 2.30 -15.51 -8.36
C LYS A 304 1.40 -14.82 -7.33
N THR A 305 0.47 -14.01 -7.83
CA THR A 305 -0.48 -13.25 -7.02
C THR A 305 -1.65 -14.07 -6.45
N ASP A 306 -1.61 -15.40 -6.38
CA ASP A 306 -2.75 -16.25 -5.95
C ASP A 306 -3.38 -15.82 -4.61
N TRP A 307 -2.51 -15.42 -3.67
CA TRP A 307 -2.81 -15.13 -2.27
C TRP A 307 -2.48 -13.69 -1.84
N VAL A 308 -2.13 -12.81 -2.78
CA VAL A 308 -1.94 -11.37 -2.52
C VAL A 308 -3.32 -10.75 -2.23
N PRO A 309 -3.60 -10.22 -1.02
CA PRO A 309 -4.90 -9.67 -0.66
C PRO A 309 -5.37 -8.55 -1.58
N ASP A 310 -6.69 -8.43 -1.75
CA ASP A 310 -7.32 -7.25 -2.34
C ASP A 310 -7.10 -6.04 -1.41
N GLN A 311 -6.58 -4.96 -1.97
CA GLN A 311 -6.12 -3.76 -1.24
C GLN A 311 -6.43 -2.49 -2.03
N SER A 312 -6.21 -1.32 -1.42
CA SER A 312 -6.55 -0.03 -2.02
C SER A 312 -5.83 0.19 -3.36
N PRO A 313 -6.50 0.69 -4.40
CA PRO A 313 -5.85 1.05 -5.67
C PRO A 313 -4.66 2.00 -5.44
N GLY A 314 -3.51 1.67 -6.03
CA GLY A 314 -2.28 2.43 -5.91
C GLY A 314 -1.41 2.12 -4.68
N SER A 315 -1.74 1.11 -3.86
CA SER A 315 -0.95 0.75 -2.67
C SER A 315 0.24 -0.18 -2.93
N ILE A 316 0.36 -0.75 -4.13
CA ILE A 316 1.43 -1.72 -4.45
C ILE A 316 2.64 -0.98 -5.06
N SER A 317 3.85 -1.39 -4.68
CA SER A 317 5.08 -1.02 -5.39
C SER A 317 5.98 -2.22 -5.66
N LEU A 318 6.81 -2.15 -6.71
CA LEU A 318 7.83 -3.16 -7.03
C LEU A 318 9.22 -2.53 -7.10
N VAL A 319 10.25 -3.27 -6.70
CA VAL A 319 11.66 -2.89 -6.84
C VAL A 319 12.50 -4.10 -7.27
N ALA A 320 13.62 -3.88 -7.96
CA ALA A 320 14.57 -4.93 -8.30
C ALA A 320 15.95 -4.66 -7.68
N ARG A 321 16.56 -5.71 -7.11
CA ARG A 321 17.96 -5.73 -6.69
C ARG A 321 18.75 -6.50 -7.72
N ILE A 322 19.79 -5.92 -8.29
CA ILE A 322 20.56 -6.47 -9.41
C ILE A 322 21.99 -6.73 -8.96
N GLN A 323 22.48 -7.97 -9.12
CA GLN A 323 23.84 -8.38 -8.76
C GLN A 323 24.74 -8.49 -9.99
N ASP A 324 25.94 -7.89 -9.95
CA ASP A 324 27.02 -8.11 -10.94
C ASP A 324 27.68 -9.49 -10.76
N ALA A 325 28.43 -9.93 -11.76
CA ALA A 325 29.16 -11.21 -11.73
C ALA A 325 30.28 -11.31 -10.68
N ARG A 326 30.51 -10.27 -9.87
CA ARG A 326 31.48 -10.24 -8.76
C ARG A 326 30.81 -10.09 -7.39
N GLY A 327 29.47 -10.07 -7.36
CA GLY A 327 28.66 -10.06 -6.13
C GLY A 327 28.23 -8.68 -5.65
N TYR A 328 28.50 -7.61 -6.39
CA TYR A 328 28.06 -6.26 -6.04
C TYR A 328 26.62 -6.05 -6.49
N TRP A 329 25.82 -5.46 -5.62
CA TRP A 329 24.40 -5.21 -5.79
C TRP A 329 24.12 -3.73 -6.04
N SER A 330 23.06 -3.47 -6.82
CA SER A 330 22.45 -2.15 -6.97
C SER A 330 20.93 -2.28 -6.94
N VAL A 331 20.24 -1.27 -6.41
CA VAL A 331 18.77 -1.24 -6.29
C VAL A 331 18.20 -0.28 -7.32
N THR A 332 17.16 -0.70 -8.04
CA THR A 332 16.45 0.17 -9.00
C THR A 332 15.59 1.20 -8.30
N GLU A 333 15.19 2.26 -9.02
CA GLU A 333 14.02 3.05 -8.62
C GLU A 333 12.78 2.15 -8.49
N PRO A 334 11.84 2.45 -7.56
CA PRO A 334 10.61 1.70 -7.43
C PRO A 334 9.60 2.01 -8.54
N VAL A 335 8.80 1.01 -8.91
CA VAL A 335 7.58 1.20 -9.71
C VAL A 335 6.41 1.31 -8.73
N GLU A 336 5.87 2.50 -8.57
CA GLU A 336 4.86 2.83 -7.56
C GLU A 336 3.44 2.93 -8.12
N GLN A 337 2.47 3.12 -7.21
CA GLN A 337 1.06 3.37 -7.52
C GLN A 337 0.39 2.24 -8.31
N LEU A 338 0.89 1.01 -8.16
CA LEU A 338 0.31 -0.15 -8.80
C LEU A 338 -0.98 -0.58 -8.09
N SER A 339 -1.92 -1.10 -8.86
CA SER A 339 -3.18 -1.66 -8.35
C SER A 339 -3.28 -3.13 -8.76
N LEU A 340 -3.92 -3.99 -7.97
CA LEU A 340 -4.21 -5.36 -8.37
C LEU A 340 -5.72 -5.56 -8.46
N HIS A 341 -6.22 -5.84 -9.67
CA HIS A 341 -7.64 -6.00 -9.94
C HIS A 341 -7.94 -7.39 -10.52
N ARG A 342 -8.82 -8.12 -9.84
CA ARG A 342 -9.31 -9.44 -10.25
C ARG A 342 -10.81 -9.32 -10.51
N PRO A 343 -11.31 -9.33 -11.75
CA PRO A 343 -12.73 -9.04 -12.01
C PRO A 343 -13.71 -10.06 -11.39
N ASN A 344 -13.27 -11.32 -11.21
CA ASN A 344 -14.13 -12.44 -10.81
C ASN A 344 -13.82 -13.02 -9.42
N ALA A 345 -12.76 -12.56 -8.75
CA ALA A 345 -12.28 -13.13 -7.50
C ALA A 345 -11.84 -12.03 -6.52
N SER A 346 -12.00 -12.31 -5.23
CA SER A 346 -11.47 -11.50 -4.14
C SER A 346 -10.59 -12.37 -3.26
N VAL A 347 -9.46 -11.81 -2.79
CA VAL A 347 -8.59 -12.45 -1.80
C VAL A 347 -8.61 -11.62 -0.53
N LYS A 348 -8.91 -12.24 0.61
CA LYS A 348 -8.88 -11.60 1.94
C LYS A 348 -7.94 -12.36 2.87
N LEU A 349 -7.21 -11.64 3.70
CA LEU A 349 -6.38 -12.20 4.76
C LEU A 349 -6.98 -11.85 6.12
N TYR A 350 -7.39 -12.86 6.88
CA TYR A 350 -7.87 -12.71 8.25
C TYR A 350 -6.74 -13.06 9.21
N ARG A 351 -6.23 -12.05 9.91
CA ARG A 351 -5.14 -12.15 10.89
C ARG A 351 -5.70 -12.63 12.24
N ALA A 352 -4.85 -13.16 13.12
CA ALA A 352 -5.25 -13.49 14.48
C ALA A 352 -5.52 -12.21 15.30
N ASP A 353 -6.64 -12.21 16.03
CA ASP A 353 -7.12 -11.09 16.86
C ASP A 353 -6.43 -11.05 18.23
N ASP A 354 -6.13 -12.23 18.80
CA ASP A 354 -5.70 -12.42 20.20
C ASP A 354 -4.58 -13.45 20.35
N VAL A 355 -3.47 -13.28 19.60
CA VAL A 355 -2.27 -14.13 19.71
C VAL A 355 -1.78 -14.18 21.17
N PRO A 356 -1.76 -15.35 21.84
CA PRO A 356 -1.28 -15.48 23.20
C PRO A 356 0.18 -15.06 23.32
N GLU A 357 0.52 -14.42 24.45
CA GLU A 357 1.90 -14.45 24.89
C GLU A 357 2.38 -15.91 25.04
N ASP A 358 3.66 -16.15 24.75
CA ASP A 358 4.30 -17.46 24.93
C ASP A 358 3.52 -18.57 24.21
N PHE A 359 3.18 -18.42 22.92
CA PHE A 359 2.39 -19.42 22.17
C PHE A 359 3.13 -20.75 21.87
N GLY A 360 3.88 -21.25 22.84
CA GLY A 360 4.44 -22.59 22.94
C GLY A 360 3.45 -23.56 23.57
N VAL A 361 3.30 -24.76 23.00
CA VAL A 361 2.38 -25.80 23.45
C VAL A 361 3.12 -27.12 23.70
N ARG A 362 2.99 -27.64 24.93
CA ARG A 362 3.55 -28.92 25.40
C ARG A 362 2.87 -29.38 26.70
N ALA A 363 3.21 -30.59 27.17
CA ALA A 363 2.85 -31.16 28.47
C ALA A 363 1.33 -31.18 28.75
N GLY A 364 0.54 -31.61 27.77
CA GLY A 364 -0.91 -31.74 27.86
C GLY A 364 -1.67 -30.41 27.78
N ASN A 365 -0.98 -29.28 27.52
CA ASN A 365 -1.63 -27.99 27.38
C ASN A 365 -2.26 -27.81 25.98
N THR A 366 -3.25 -26.92 25.93
CA THR A 366 -3.86 -26.39 24.71
C THR A 366 -3.69 -24.88 24.72
N LYS A 367 -3.29 -24.28 23.60
CA LYS A 367 -3.38 -22.84 23.38
C LYS A 367 -4.10 -22.56 22.07
N SER A 368 -4.81 -21.45 22.03
CA SER A 368 -5.66 -21.04 20.91
C SER A 368 -5.59 -19.54 20.70
N CYS A 369 -5.93 -19.10 19.50
CA CYS A 369 -6.29 -17.72 19.19
C CYS A 369 -7.48 -17.74 18.23
N THR A 370 -8.01 -16.56 17.95
CA THR A 370 -9.18 -16.34 17.12
C THR A 370 -8.86 -15.44 15.93
N LEU A 371 -9.70 -15.52 14.90
CA LEU A 371 -9.69 -14.61 13.76
C LEU A 371 -11.14 -14.30 13.38
N THR A 372 -11.44 -13.04 13.08
CA THR A 372 -12.81 -12.57 12.86
C THR A 372 -13.08 -12.26 11.40
N ILE A 373 -14.09 -12.93 10.82
CA ILE A 373 -14.54 -12.73 9.44
C ILE A 373 -15.73 -11.76 9.43
N PRO A 374 -15.59 -10.54 8.84
CA PRO A 374 -16.62 -9.49 8.91
C PRO A 374 -17.92 -9.85 8.15
N PRO A 375 -19.13 -9.47 8.65
CA PRO A 375 -20.42 -9.75 7.99
C PRO A 375 -20.62 -9.15 6.59
N SER A 376 -19.69 -8.32 6.11
CA SER A 376 -19.63 -7.86 4.72
C SER A 376 -19.21 -8.97 3.76
N ASP A 377 -18.36 -9.90 4.22
CA ASP A 377 -17.55 -10.76 3.36
C ASP A 377 -18.30 -12.08 3.11
N PRO A 378 -18.47 -12.51 1.84
CA PRO A 378 -19.36 -13.62 1.47
C PRO A 378 -18.71 -15.00 1.71
N ILE A 379 -18.39 -15.30 2.97
CA ILE A 379 -17.58 -16.47 3.34
C ILE A 379 -18.21 -17.81 2.91
N ASP A 380 -19.53 -17.92 2.92
CA ASP A 380 -20.28 -19.10 2.45
C ASP A 380 -20.08 -19.38 0.93
N SER A 381 -19.58 -18.39 0.18
CA SER A 381 -19.24 -18.51 -1.24
C SER A 381 -17.75 -18.79 -1.49
N ALA A 382 -16.92 -18.92 -0.44
CA ALA A 382 -15.48 -19.12 -0.57
C ALA A 382 -15.13 -20.39 -1.35
N THR A 383 -14.18 -20.27 -2.27
CA THR A 383 -13.76 -21.35 -3.18
C THR A 383 -12.46 -22.01 -2.73
N GLN A 384 -11.58 -21.28 -2.04
CA GLN A 384 -10.31 -21.81 -1.50
C GLN A 384 -9.95 -21.09 -0.21
N ALA A 385 -9.28 -21.80 0.71
CA ALA A 385 -8.72 -21.24 1.94
C ALA A 385 -7.35 -21.86 2.22
N ILE A 386 -6.40 -21.04 2.68
CA ILE A 386 -5.11 -21.50 3.22
C ILE A 386 -4.86 -20.89 4.60
N LEU A 387 -4.23 -21.68 5.46
CA LEU A 387 -3.65 -21.22 6.73
C LEU A 387 -2.18 -20.90 6.50
N HIS A 388 -1.78 -19.65 6.72
CA HIS A 388 -0.41 -19.23 6.92
C HIS A 388 -0.02 -19.52 8.37
N LEU A 389 1.07 -20.26 8.58
CA LEU A 389 1.54 -20.61 9.92
C LEU A 389 3.08 -20.63 9.97
N ARG A 390 3.66 -19.83 10.86
CA ARG A 390 5.09 -19.84 11.20
C ARG A 390 5.29 -20.64 12.48
N THR A 391 6.22 -21.60 12.48
CA THR A 391 6.52 -22.43 13.66
C THR A 391 8.00 -22.55 13.96
N TRP A 392 8.33 -22.77 15.24
CA TRP A 392 9.60 -23.35 15.65
C TRP A 392 9.34 -24.64 16.42
N HIS A 393 10.10 -25.70 16.11
CA HIS A 393 9.84 -27.06 16.61
C HIS A 393 8.38 -27.51 16.32
N GLY A 394 7.93 -27.29 15.08
CA GLY A 394 6.60 -27.68 14.59
C GLY A 394 6.35 -29.19 14.53
N TRP A 395 7.40 -30.02 14.49
CA TRP A 395 7.26 -31.48 14.39
C TRP A 395 8.38 -32.25 15.09
N ASP A 396 8.01 -33.03 16.10
CA ASP A 396 8.83 -34.10 16.71
C ASP A 396 8.18 -35.50 16.61
N GLY A 397 6.94 -35.58 16.10
CA GLY A 397 6.11 -36.80 16.11
C GLY A 397 5.17 -36.94 17.32
N HIS A 398 5.10 -35.94 18.21
CA HIS A 398 4.35 -35.97 19.48
C HIS A 398 3.35 -34.80 19.65
N HIS A 399 3.20 -33.92 18.67
CA HIS A 399 2.14 -32.90 18.63
C HIS A 399 0.85 -33.46 18.02
N GLU A 400 -0.31 -33.02 18.52
CA GLU A 400 -1.58 -33.32 17.83
C GLU A 400 -1.71 -32.49 16.55
N PRO A 401 -2.55 -32.92 15.59
CA PRO A 401 -3.01 -32.07 14.51
C PRO A 401 -3.49 -30.70 15.01
N ILE A 402 -2.98 -29.63 14.38
CA ILE A 402 -3.49 -28.27 14.56
C ILE A 402 -4.94 -28.19 14.06
N ARG A 403 -5.74 -27.28 14.60
CA ARG A 403 -7.16 -27.18 14.26
C ARG A 403 -7.57 -25.76 13.88
N ILE A 404 -8.41 -25.63 12.84
CA ILE A 404 -9.22 -24.44 12.56
C ILE A 404 -10.68 -24.84 12.75
N ASN A 405 -11.36 -24.24 13.73
CA ASN A 405 -12.64 -24.73 14.24
C ASN A 405 -12.55 -26.24 14.54
N ASP A 406 -13.44 -27.05 13.96
CA ASP A 406 -13.48 -28.51 14.14
C ASP A 406 -12.60 -29.28 13.12
N HIS A 407 -11.94 -28.60 12.18
CA HIS A 407 -11.11 -29.22 11.16
C HIS A 407 -9.66 -29.39 11.61
N ALA A 408 -9.17 -30.63 11.60
CA ALA A 408 -7.81 -30.99 11.94
C ALA A 408 -6.90 -31.07 10.70
N MET A 409 -5.71 -30.48 10.79
CA MET A 409 -4.65 -30.53 9.79
C MET A 409 -3.35 -31.06 10.41
N PRO A 410 -2.51 -31.80 9.68
CA PRO A 410 -1.20 -32.21 10.18
C PRO A 410 -0.34 -30.97 10.47
N VAL A 411 0.53 -31.06 11.48
CA VAL A 411 1.57 -30.05 11.70
C VAL A 411 2.73 -30.38 10.75
N ALA A 412 3.07 -29.44 9.86
CA ALA A 412 3.99 -29.69 8.76
C ALA A 412 5.43 -29.16 8.99
N GLY A 413 5.65 -28.39 10.07
CA GLY A 413 6.95 -27.80 10.38
C GLY A 413 8.06 -28.79 10.77
N LYS A 414 9.18 -28.27 11.30
CA LYS A 414 10.42 -29.03 11.54
C LYS A 414 10.75 -29.24 13.01
N ASN A 415 11.72 -30.11 13.29
CA ASN A 415 12.24 -30.37 14.63
C ASN A 415 13.37 -29.40 15.00
N HIS A 416 13.19 -28.61 16.08
CA HIS A 416 14.17 -27.61 16.60
C HIS A 416 14.63 -26.59 15.56
N PHE A 417 13.73 -26.19 14.68
CA PHE A 417 14.03 -25.40 13.50
C PHE A 417 12.80 -24.63 13.02
N TYR A 418 13.05 -23.55 12.29
CA TYR A 418 12.03 -22.71 11.66
C TYR A 418 11.28 -23.44 10.53
N ASP A 419 9.98 -23.25 10.46
CA ASP A 419 9.24 -23.45 9.21
C ASP A 419 8.10 -22.47 9.00
N TYR A 420 7.77 -22.26 7.73
CA TYR A 420 6.62 -21.47 7.28
C TYR A 420 5.76 -22.31 6.34
N ASP A 421 4.57 -22.65 6.83
CA ASP A 421 3.60 -23.48 6.15
C ASP A 421 2.46 -22.67 5.54
N ARG A 422 2.00 -23.12 4.37
CA ARG A 422 0.74 -22.67 3.74
C ARG A 422 -0.15 -23.89 3.53
N LEU A 423 -1.05 -24.13 4.48
CA LEU A 423 -1.85 -25.35 4.56
C LEU A 423 -3.24 -25.11 3.98
N ALA A 424 -3.55 -25.75 2.85
CA ALA A 424 -4.86 -25.67 2.22
C ALA A 424 -5.89 -26.52 2.97
N PHE A 425 -7.09 -25.98 3.16
CA PHE A 425 -8.21 -26.67 3.81
C PHE A 425 -9.57 -26.30 3.20
N PRO A 426 -10.64 -27.08 3.44
CA PRO A 426 -11.95 -26.80 2.84
C PRO A 426 -12.53 -25.47 3.36
N PRO A 427 -12.96 -24.53 2.49
CA PRO A 427 -13.49 -23.25 2.95
C PRO A 427 -14.73 -23.35 3.83
N SER A 428 -15.53 -24.41 3.66
CA SER A 428 -16.72 -24.72 4.47
C SER A 428 -16.44 -25.01 5.95
N VAL A 429 -15.16 -25.06 6.35
CA VAL A 429 -14.72 -25.07 7.76
C VAL A 429 -14.88 -23.70 8.41
N LEU A 430 -14.77 -22.62 7.62
CA LEU A 430 -14.89 -21.25 8.09
C LEU A 430 -16.35 -20.88 8.29
N LYS A 431 -16.60 -20.03 9.27
CA LYS A 431 -17.92 -19.47 9.58
C LYS A 431 -17.84 -17.95 9.67
N GLN A 432 -18.98 -17.29 9.46
CA GLN A 432 -19.09 -15.86 9.68
C GLN A 432 -18.76 -15.49 11.14
N GLY A 433 -18.02 -14.39 11.33
CA GLY A 433 -17.57 -13.95 12.66
C GLY A 433 -16.34 -14.71 13.16
N THR A 434 -16.29 -15.02 14.45
CA THR A 434 -15.13 -15.58 15.13
C THR A 434 -14.86 -17.03 14.74
N ASN A 435 -13.66 -17.29 14.22
CA ASN A 435 -13.10 -18.63 13.98
C ASN A 435 -11.96 -18.87 14.97
N THR A 436 -11.67 -20.13 15.32
CA THR A 436 -10.65 -20.44 16.35
C THR A 436 -9.54 -21.32 15.78
N PHE A 437 -8.30 -20.87 15.86
CA PHE A 437 -7.11 -21.70 15.66
C PHE A 437 -6.70 -22.32 17.00
N THR A 438 -6.38 -23.61 17.03
CA THR A 438 -6.03 -24.34 18.26
C THR A 438 -4.88 -25.30 18.04
N VAL A 439 -3.95 -25.33 19.00
CA VAL A 439 -2.84 -26.29 19.07
C VAL A 439 -2.87 -27.01 20.40
N HIS A 440 -2.63 -28.33 20.37
CA HIS A 440 -2.52 -29.18 21.55
C HIS A 440 -1.28 -30.08 21.43
N SER A 441 -0.60 -30.36 22.54
CA SER A 441 0.48 -31.36 22.53
C SER A 441 0.69 -32.03 23.88
N GLN A 442 0.83 -33.35 23.83
CA GLN A 442 1.13 -34.23 24.96
C GLN A 442 2.64 -34.37 25.23
N THR A 443 3.52 -33.87 24.35
CA THR A 443 4.98 -34.01 24.53
C THR A 443 5.46 -33.31 25.79
N GLU A 444 6.24 -33.96 26.66
CA GLU A 444 6.93 -33.30 27.77
C GLU A 444 8.30 -32.73 27.35
N HIS A 445 8.67 -32.89 26.07
CA HIS A 445 9.93 -32.43 25.49
C HIS A 445 9.88 -30.94 25.13
N HIS A 446 10.29 -30.55 23.92
CA HIS A 446 10.26 -29.14 23.53
C HIS A 446 8.85 -28.75 23.10
N MET A 447 8.53 -27.46 23.16
CA MET A 447 7.21 -26.97 22.76
C MET A 447 7.17 -26.71 21.27
N LEU A 448 6.01 -26.99 20.68
CA LEU A 448 5.63 -26.41 19.40
C LEU A 448 5.38 -24.92 19.65
N GLU A 449 6.24 -24.07 19.11
CA GLU A 449 6.10 -22.61 19.19
C GLU A 449 5.38 -22.11 17.93
N VAL A 450 4.23 -21.46 18.11
CA VAL A 450 3.59 -20.65 17.07
C VAL A 450 4.23 -19.27 17.11
N LEU A 451 4.83 -18.85 16.01
CA LEU A 451 5.62 -17.61 15.96
C LEU A 451 4.74 -16.42 15.56
N TRP A 452 5.03 -15.25 16.12
CA TRP A 452 4.52 -13.95 15.65
C TRP A 452 4.71 -13.81 14.12
N PRO A 453 3.74 -13.29 13.34
CA PRO A 453 2.46 -12.64 13.72
C PRO A 453 1.34 -13.60 14.17
N GLY A 454 1.64 -14.88 14.35
CA GLY A 454 0.65 -15.92 14.61
C GLY A 454 0.02 -16.45 13.31
N PRO A 455 -1.03 -17.28 13.41
CA PRO A 455 -1.72 -17.81 12.25
C PRO A 455 -2.52 -16.71 11.53
N ALA A 456 -2.61 -16.81 10.22
CA ALA A 456 -3.58 -16.04 9.44
C ALA A 456 -4.23 -16.92 8.37
N VAL A 457 -5.49 -16.66 8.05
CA VAL A 457 -6.21 -17.42 7.02
C VAL A 457 -6.42 -16.53 5.81
N ALA A 458 -5.82 -16.89 4.68
CA ALA A 458 -6.12 -16.28 3.40
C ALA A 458 -7.24 -17.05 2.71
N VAL A 459 -8.28 -16.33 2.28
CA VAL A 459 -9.48 -16.91 1.65
C VAL A 459 -9.71 -16.28 0.30
N ARG A 460 -10.00 -17.13 -0.68
CA ARG A 460 -10.40 -16.74 -2.02
C ARG A 460 -11.90 -16.93 -2.19
N MET A 461 -12.58 -15.87 -2.59
CA MET A 461 -14.04 -15.79 -2.74
C MET A 461 -14.39 -15.24 -4.13
N PRO A 462 -15.62 -15.43 -4.64
CA PRO A 462 -16.16 -14.61 -5.71
C PRO A 462 -16.08 -13.13 -5.31
N ARG A 463 -15.70 -12.27 -6.25
CA ARG A 463 -15.68 -10.83 -5.99
C ARG A 463 -17.12 -10.30 -5.85
N PRO A 464 -17.44 -9.50 -4.80
CA PRO A 464 -18.68 -8.74 -4.78
C PRO A 464 -18.77 -7.82 -6.00
N GLU A 465 -19.94 -7.73 -6.61
CA GLU A 465 -20.17 -6.92 -7.82
C GLU A 465 -19.78 -5.43 -7.65
N VAL A 466 -19.93 -4.93 -6.42
CA VAL A 466 -19.54 -3.58 -6.02
C VAL A 466 -18.77 -3.68 -4.70
N VAL A 467 -17.61 -3.04 -4.65
CA VAL A 467 -16.82 -2.86 -3.42
C VAL A 467 -16.65 -1.36 -3.18
N ILE A 468 -17.15 -0.86 -2.04
CA ILE A 468 -17.02 0.54 -1.64
C ILE A 468 -15.95 0.65 -0.55
N ASN A 469 -14.87 1.36 -0.88
CA ASN A 469 -13.75 1.65 0.02
C ASN A 469 -13.69 3.15 0.35
N ASN A 470 -12.83 3.52 1.31
CA ASN A 470 -12.43 4.90 1.54
C ASN A 470 -11.10 5.17 0.82
N GLY A 471 -10.92 6.37 0.26
CA GLY A 471 -9.67 6.81 -0.33
C GLY A 471 -9.50 8.31 -0.24
N ARG A 472 -8.33 8.83 -0.65
CA ARG A 472 -8.04 10.27 -0.65
C ARG A 472 -7.39 10.69 -1.97
N TYR A 473 -7.87 11.78 -2.55
CA TYR A 473 -7.38 12.32 -3.83
C TYR A 473 -7.50 13.85 -3.83
N GLN A 474 -6.50 14.55 -4.38
CA GLN A 474 -6.44 16.04 -4.34
C GLN A 474 -6.65 16.61 -2.92
N ASP A 475 -6.04 15.96 -1.91
CA ASP A 475 -6.19 16.21 -0.47
C ASP A 475 -7.60 16.02 0.14
N ARG A 476 -8.56 15.45 -0.61
CA ARG A 476 -9.97 15.32 -0.21
C ARG A 476 -10.39 13.87 -0.07
N ASP A 477 -11.31 13.60 0.87
CA ASP A 477 -11.80 12.25 1.14
C ASP A 477 -12.83 11.81 0.10
N HIS A 478 -12.70 10.57 -0.35
CA HIS A 478 -13.54 9.98 -1.38
C HIS A 478 -14.10 8.63 -0.91
N PHE A 479 -15.29 8.29 -1.44
CA PHE A 479 -15.63 6.89 -1.61
C PHE A 479 -14.96 6.40 -2.90
N VAL A 480 -14.27 5.27 -2.84
CA VAL A 480 -13.67 4.59 -3.99
C VAL A 480 -14.50 3.36 -4.26
N ILE A 481 -15.30 3.42 -5.32
CA ILE A 481 -16.23 2.37 -5.71
C ILE A 481 -15.59 1.58 -6.84
N ASP A 482 -15.30 0.31 -6.56
CA ASP A 482 -14.62 -0.59 -7.48
C ASP A 482 -15.64 -1.65 -7.97
N THR A 483 -15.87 -1.68 -9.27
CA THR A 483 -16.77 -2.63 -9.95
C THR A 483 -16.04 -3.32 -11.11
N PRO A 484 -16.52 -4.48 -11.59
CA PRO A 484 -15.98 -5.15 -12.77
C PRO A 484 -15.76 -4.25 -14.00
N GLY A 485 -16.56 -3.18 -14.17
CA GLY A 485 -16.46 -2.25 -15.29
C GLY A 485 -15.43 -1.13 -15.11
N ALA A 486 -15.40 -0.50 -13.92
CA ALA A 486 -14.60 0.70 -13.67
C ALA A 486 -14.38 0.97 -12.16
N ILE A 487 -13.43 1.85 -11.84
CA ILE A 487 -13.25 2.41 -10.50
C ILE A 487 -13.67 3.88 -10.48
N TYR A 488 -14.67 4.20 -9.66
CA TYR A 488 -15.25 5.52 -9.50
C TYR A 488 -14.72 6.18 -8.21
N TRP A 489 -14.33 7.44 -8.26
CA TRP A 489 -13.92 8.22 -7.08
C TRP A 489 -14.92 9.34 -6.82
N LEU A 490 -15.77 9.16 -5.82
CA LEU A 490 -16.83 10.11 -5.44
C LEU A 490 -16.37 11.01 -4.29
N ASP A 491 -16.30 12.32 -4.52
CA ASP A 491 -15.93 13.35 -3.52
C ASP A 491 -17.01 13.42 -2.44
N LYS A 492 -16.62 13.16 -1.18
CA LYS A 492 -17.57 13.06 -0.06
C LYS A 492 -18.25 14.37 0.32
N ASN A 493 -17.75 15.51 -0.14
CA ASN A 493 -18.28 16.82 0.25
C ASN A 493 -19.08 17.51 -0.87
N SER A 494 -19.15 16.92 -2.07
CA SER A 494 -19.99 17.43 -3.17
C SER A 494 -20.89 16.40 -3.81
N GLY A 495 -20.55 15.11 -3.73
CA GLY A 495 -21.26 14.04 -4.42
C GLY A 495 -20.92 13.88 -5.90
N GLY A 496 -19.93 14.62 -6.40
CA GLY A 496 -19.43 14.50 -7.77
C GLY A 496 -18.27 13.51 -7.88
N LEU A 497 -18.14 12.85 -9.04
CA LEU A 497 -16.99 12.02 -9.37
C LEU A 497 -15.81 12.90 -9.80
N SER A 498 -14.65 12.70 -9.16
CA SER A 498 -13.37 13.32 -9.53
C SER A 498 -12.55 12.43 -10.48
N ARG A 499 -12.78 11.12 -10.46
CA ARG A 499 -12.10 10.13 -11.29
C ARG A 499 -13.06 9.04 -11.77
N LEU A 500 -12.87 8.59 -13.00
CA LEU A 500 -13.51 7.40 -13.57
C LEU A 500 -12.42 6.59 -14.28
N ILE A 501 -11.88 5.59 -13.59
CA ILE A 501 -10.70 4.85 -14.04
C ILE A 501 -11.17 3.57 -14.73
N ASP A 502 -10.73 3.36 -15.96
CA ASP A 502 -11.04 2.15 -16.71
C ASP A 502 -10.06 0.99 -16.43
N ARG A 503 -10.32 -0.16 -17.08
CA ARG A 503 -9.52 -1.39 -16.90
C ARG A 503 -8.07 -1.29 -17.36
N GLU A 504 -7.72 -0.32 -18.21
CA GLU A 504 -6.33 -0.04 -18.59
C GLU A 504 -5.69 1.05 -17.71
N GLY A 505 -6.42 1.61 -16.74
CA GLY A 505 -5.95 2.67 -15.84
C GLY A 505 -6.16 4.09 -16.39
N ASN A 506 -6.85 4.27 -17.52
CA ASN A 506 -7.13 5.61 -18.05
C ASN A 506 -8.21 6.29 -17.20
N ASP A 507 -7.97 7.53 -16.78
CA ASP A 507 -8.92 8.31 -15.98
C ASP A 507 -9.75 9.25 -16.86
N TRP A 508 -11.01 8.89 -17.09
CA TRP A 508 -11.94 9.57 -17.96
C TRP A 508 -12.46 10.90 -17.40
N ILE A 509 -12.08 11.29 -16.17
CA ILE A 509 -12.41 12.61 -15.60
C ILE A 509 -11.13 13.37 -15.28
N ALA A 510 -10.15 12.74 -14.61
CA ALA A 510 -8.84 13.31 -14.31
C ALA A 510 -8.91 14.73 -13.72
N PHE A 511 -9.79 14.93 -12.73
CA PHE A 511 -9.94 16.20 -12.01
C PHE A 511 -8.65 16.59 -11.28
N LYS A 512 -8.29 17.87 -11.34
CA LYS A 512 -7.21 18.46 -10.54
C LYS A 512 -7.73 19.73 -9.89
N LYS A 513 -7.31 20.02 -8.67
CA LYS A 513 -7.75 21.23 -7.96
C LYS A 513 -7.21 22.50 -8.61
N GLU A 514 -5.97 22.49 -9.08
CA GLU A 514 -5.32 23.69 -9.62
C GLU A 514 -4.97 23.56 -11.11
N PRO A 515 -5.08 24.66 -11.90
CA PRO A 515 -5.62 25.97 -11.53
C PRO A 515 -7.14 25.94 -11.23
N TRP A 516 -7.57 26.59 -10.14
CA TRP A 516 -8.99 26.72 -9.79
C TRP A 516 -9.69 27.92 -10.46
N ASP A 517 -10.81 27.66 -11.15
CA ASP A 517 -11.75 28.65 -11.72
C ASP A 517 -11.11 29.73 -12.62
N ARG A 518 -10.23 29.29 -13.53
CA ARG A 518 -9.55 30.15 -14.53
C ARG A 518 -9.89 29.70 -15.94
N TYR A 519 -10.83 30.37 -16.59
CA TYR A 519 -11.12 30.09 -18.00
C TYR A 519 -9.99 30.59 -18.93
N PRO A 520 -9.49 29.80 -19.90
CA PRO A 520 -9.84 28.39 -20.18
C PRO A 520 -8.98 27.36 -19.44
N ALA A 521 -7.86 27.75 -18.80
CA ALA A 521 -6.88 26.88 -18.14
C ALA A 521 -7.45 25.79 -17.21
N SER A 522 -8.58 26.05 -16.54
CA SER A 522 -9.24 25.07 -15.68
C SER A 522 -9.89 23.89 -16.43
N ALA A 523 -9.92 23.90 -17.77
CA ALA A 523 -10.28 22.75 -18.60
C ALA A 523 -9.27 21.58 -18.48
N ALA A 524 -8.03 21.85 -18.05
CA ALA A 524 -7.04 20.84 -17.69
C ALA A 524 -7.14 20.36 -16.22
N SER A 525 -8.05 20.95 -15.42
CA SER A 525 -8.09 20.82 -13.96
C SER A 525 -9.49 20.99 -13.38
N SER A 526 -9.83 22.16 -12.79
CA SER A 526 -10.93 22.32 -11.84
C SER A 526 -12.32 22.45 -12.47
N PHE A 527 -12.42 22.49 -13.80
CA PHE A 527 -13.72 22.37 -14.46
C PHE A 527 -14.11 20.90 -14.65
N ARG A 528 -13.13 19.97 -14.66
CA ARG A 528 -13.40 18.54 -14.86
C ARG A 528 -14.24 17.97 -13.73
N GLY A 529 -15.13 17.03 -14.03
CA GLY A 529 -16.04 16.40 -13.08
C GLY A 529 -17.17 15.62 -13.76
N LEU A 530 -17.79 14.70 -13.02
CA LEU A 530 -19.00 14.02 -13.45
C LEU A 530 -19.94 13.73 -12.26
N PRO A 531 -21.14 14.31 -12.20
CA PRO A 531 -21.59 15.45 -13.00
C PRO A 531 -20.88 16.76 -12.62
N ASN A 532 -21.19 17.82 -13.35
CA ASN A 532 -21.39 19.16 -12.79
C ASN A 532 -22.91 19.40 -12.75
N LEU A 533 -23.50 19.83 -11.62
CA LEU A 533 -24.96 19.98 -11.48
C LEU A 533 -25.41 21.41 -11.15
N LEU A 534 -25.27 21.84 -9.89
CA LEU A 534 -25.87 23.10 -9.45
C LEU A 534 -24.96 24.28 -9.79
N PHE A 535 -25.42 25.11 -10.71
CA PHE A 535 -24.74 26.35 -11.09
C PHE A 535 -25.28 27.56 -10.34
N GLN A 536 -24.37 28.37 -9.79
CA GLN A 536 -24.65 29.62 -9.07
C GLN A 536 -25.65 29.50 -7.90
N GLY A 537 -25.91 30.63 -7.22
CA GLY A 537 -26.74 30.65 -6.01
C GLY A 537 -26.07 29.98 -4.80
N GLN A 538 -26.82 29.75 -3.72
CA GLN A 538 -26.25 29.22 -2.48
C GLN A 538 -25.80 27.75 -2.58
N GLY A 539 -26.42 26.94 -3.44
CA GLY A 539 -26.02 25.56 -3.73
C GLY A 539 -24.98 25.41 -4.84
N GLY A 540 -24.44 26.51 -5.38
CA GLY A 540 -23.51 26.47 -6.52
C GLY A 540 -22.27 25.62 -6.23
N GLY A 541 -22.01 24.61 -7.08
CA GLY A 541 -20.94 23.61 -6.92
C GLY A 541 -21.41 22.26 -6.35
N PHE A 542 -22.65 22.14 -5.85
CA PHE A 542 -23.17 20.83 -5.44
C PHE A 542 -23.25 19.88 -6.64
N GLY A 543 -22.80 18.64 -6.44
CA GLY A 543 -22.63 17.63 -7.47
C GLY A 543 -21.32 17.70 -8.26
N HIS A 544 -20.49 18.74 -8.10
CA HIS A 544 -19.21 18.90 -8.82
C HIS A 544 -18.01 18.67 -7.89
N PRO A 545 -16.99 17.86 -8.25
CA PRO A 545 -15.85 17.54 -7.37
C PRO A 545 -15.02 18.78 -6.99
N GLY A 546 -14.44 18.76 -5.78
CA GLY A 546 -13.62 19.85 -5.26
C GLY A 546 -14.38 20.90 -4.43
N TRP A 547 -15.71 20.95 -4.52
CA TRP A 547 -16.55 21.83 -3.71
C TRP A 547 -16.94 21.20 -2.35
N ASP A 548 -17.06 22.05 -1.33
CA ASP A 548 -17.65 21.67 -0.05
C ASP A 548 -19.08 22.23 0.01
N ARG A 549 -20.05 21.39 -0.39
CA ARG A 549 -21.46 21.75 -0.63
C ARG A 549 -22.49 20.73 -0.13
N GLY A 550 -22.04 19.64 0.47
CA GLY A 550 -22.89 18.60 1.02
C GLY A 550 -22.09 17.54 1.77
N THR A 551 -22.72 16.40 2.04
CA THR A 551 -22.09 15.26 2.71
C THR A 551 -22.61 13.95 2.14
N SER A 552 -21.68 13.06 1.77
CA SER A 552 -21.96 11.72 1.24
C SER A 552 -21.96 10.67 2.34
N VAL A 553 -22.97 9.79 2.31
CA VAL A 553 -23.09 8.62 3.18
C VAL A 553 -23.31 7.36 2.34
N GLN A 554 -22.64 6.27 2.70
CA GLN A 554 -22.94 4.94 2.15
C GLN A 554 -24.22 4.42 2.82
N LEU A 555 -25.24 4.09 2.03
CA LEU A 555 -26.52 3.57 2.53
C LEU A 555 -26.55 2.04 2.60
N ASP A 556 -25.91 1.36 1.66
CA ASP A 556 -25.83 -0.10 1.59
C ASP A 556 -24.55 -0.54 0.82
N ARG A 557 -24.45 -1.81 0.40
CA ARG A 557 -23.28 -2.34 -0.32
C ARG A 557 -23.02 -1.71 -1.69
N ARG A 558 -24.03 -1.07 -2.31
CA ARG A 558 -23.97 -0.50 -3.67
C ARG A 558 -24.52 0.92 -3.80
N THR A 559 -25.14 1.49 -2.76
CA THR A 559 -25.75 2.82 -2.80
C THR A 559 -24.97 3.84 -1.95
N ILE A 560 -24.66 5.01 -2.52
CA ILE A 560 -24.18 6.20 -1.81
C ILE A 560 -25.19 7.32 -2.03
N GLN A 561 -25.55 8.05 -0.97
CA GLN A 561 -26.35 9.27 -1.08
C GLN A 561 -25.56 10.48 -0.61
N THR A 562 -25.54 11.54 -1.42
CA THR A 562 -25.03 12.85 -1.02
C THR A 562 -26.19 13.79 -0.75
N THR A 563 -26.20 14.46 0.39
CA THR A 563 -27.18 15.51 0.71
C THR A 563 -26.48 16.86 0.73
N SER A 564 -27.05 17.86 0.04
CA SER A 564 -26.55 19.25 0.05
C SER A 564 -26.66 19.92 1.44
N ASP A 565 -25.84 20.94 1.69
CA ASP A 565 -25.81 21.68 2.97
C ASP A 565 -27.18 22.27 3.36
N SER A 566 -28.02 22.62 2.38
CA SER A 566 -29.38 23.14 2.61
C SER A 566 -30.43 22.04 2.83
N GLY A 567 -30.06 20.76 2.69
CA GLY A 567 -30.97 19.61 2.69
C GLY A 567 -31.83 19.45 1.43
N THR A 568 -31.97 20.52 0.63
CA THR A 568 -32.90 20.63 -0.52
C THR A 568 -32.60 19.63 -1.63
N TRP A 569 -31.33 19.42 -1.94
CA TRP A 569 -30.87 18.54 -3.02
C TRP A 569 -30.21 17.29 -2.48
N ARG A 570 -30.50 16.15 -3.11
CA ARG A 570 -29.93 14.83 -2.79
C ARG A 570 -29.54 14.11 -4.07
N LEU A 571 -28.35 13.52 -4.10
CA LEU A 571 -27.82 12.72 -5.20
C LEU A 571 -27.70 11.28 -4.73
N ARG A 572 -28.46 10.36 -5.30
CA ARG A 572 -28.36 8.93 -5.01
C ARG A 572 -27.63 8.24 -6.15
N TRP A 573 -26.47 7.68 -5.84
CA TRP A 573 -25.68 6.87 -6.75
C TRP A 573 -25.89 5.39 -6.41
N THR A 574 -26.31 4.58 -7.37
CA THR A 574 -26.49 3.13 -7.24
C THR A 574 -25.63 2.40 -8.27
N PHE A 575 -24.62 1.67 -7.81
CA PHE A 575 -23.61 1.03 -8.66
C PHE A 575 -23.92 -0.44 -8.97
N ASP A 576 -23.38 -0.96 -10.07
CA ASP A 576 -23.40 -2.38 -10.46
C ASP A 576 -22.18 -2.74 -11.35
N ALA A 577 -22.16 -3.98 -11.89
CA ALA A 577 -21.06 -4.48 -12.72
C ALA A 577 -20.75 -3.64 -13.96
N THR A 578 -21.74 -2.93 -14.50
CA THR A 578 -21.70 -2.31 -15.83
C THR A 578 -21.68 -0.78 -15.80
N GLY A 579 -22.04 -0.18 -14.68
CA GLY A 579 -22.22 1.27 -14.59
C GLY A 579 -22.71 1.74 -13.23
N VAL A 580 -23.28 2.95 -13.25
CA VAL A 580 -23.93 3.58 -12.12
C VAL A 580 -25.18 4.33 -12.57
N GLU A 581 -26.23 4.22 -11.78
CA GLU A 581 -27.45 5.03 -11.86
C GLU A 581 -27.35 6.21 -10.88
N LEU A 582 -27.67 7.41 -11.35
CA LEU A 582 -27.71 8.65 -10.55
C LEU A 582 -29.13 9.21 -10.55
N ASP A 583 -29.79 9.19 -9.40
CA ASP A 583 -31.00 9.97 -9.15
C ASP A 583 -30.65 11.33 -8.56
N VAL A 584 -31.06 12.40 -9.23
CA VAL A 584 -31.09 13.76 -8.70
C VAL A 584 -32.48 14.02 -8.11
N GLN A 585 -32.54 14.35 -6.83
CA GLN A 585 -33.77 14.65 -6.09
C GLN A 585 -33.71 16.07 -5.53
N THR A 586 -34.84 16.79 -5.57
CA THR A 586 -34.93 18.17 -5.07
C THR A 586 -36.28 18.45 -4.42
N ASP A 587 -36.27 19.27 -3.36
CA ASP A 587 -37.48 19.88 -2.79
C ASP A 587 -37.84 21.24 -3.45
N ASP A 588 -36.99 21.74 -4.34
CA ASP A 588 -37.20 22.93 -5.18
C ASP A 588 -37.21 22.51 -6.67
N PRO A 589 -38.37 22.06 -7.20
CA PRO A 589 -38.45 21.52 -8.56
C PRO A 589 -38.36 22.59 -9.65
N GLU A 590 -38.55 23.87 -9.32
CA GLU A 590 -38.48 24.98 -10.28
C GLU A 590 -37.04 25.50 -10.48
N ARG A 591 -36.14 25.23 -9.53
CA ARG A 591 -34.73 25.58 -9.65
C ARG A 591 -34.05 24.74 -10.74
N ALA A 592 -33.71 25.40 -11.83
CA ALA A 592 -33.05 24.75 -12.95
C ALA A 592 -31.58 24.37 -12.64
N PHE A 593 -31.15 23.26 -13.23
CA PHE A 593 -29.78 22.73 -13.22
C PHE A 593 -29.43 22.11 -14.58
N TRP A 594 -28.25 21.52 -14.70
CA TRP A 594 -27.81 20.77 -15.89
C TRP A 594 -27.12 19.49 -15.42
N PHE A 595 -26.82 18.56 -16.32
CA PHE A 595 -25.85 17.49 -16.06
C PHE A 595 -24.69 17.68 -17.02
N LEU A 596 -23.48 17.96 -16.54
CA LEU A 596 -22.29 18.00 -17.41
C LEU A 596 -21.36 16.82 -17.15
N TYR A 597 -20.83 16.24 -18.22
CA TYR A 597 -19.55 15.54 -18.20
C TYR A 597 -18.47 16.50 -18.68
N GLU A 598 -17.49 16.73 -17.82
CA GLU A 598 -16.33 17.58 -18.10
C GLU A 598 -15.08 16.72 -17.86
N GLY A 599 -14.43 16.22 -18.93
CA GLY A 599 -13.30 15.29 -18.78
C GLY A 599 -12.59 14.93 -20.09
N PRO A 600 -11.38 14.35 -20.00
CA PRO A 600 -10.67 13.82 -21.15
C PRO A 600 -11.19 12.41 -21.52
N ILE A 601 -11.46 12.17 -22.80
CA ILE A 601 -11.84 10.84 -23.29
C ILE A 601 -10.63 9.91 -23.25
N ALA A 602 -10.77 8.73 -22.65
CA ALA A 602 -9.71 7.73 -22.48
C ALA A 602 -8.41 8.31 -21.89
N GLY A 603 -8.53 9.13 -20.84
CA GLY A 603 -7.40 9.61 -20.05
C GLY A 603 -6.54 10.71 -20.67
N ARG A 604 -6.88 11.22 -21.86
CA ARG A 604 -6.07 12.24 -22.54
C ARG A 604 -6.87 13.26 -23.36
N TRP A 605 -6.26 14.42 -23.57
CA TRP A 605 -6.65 15.37 -24.60
C TRP A 605 -6.16 14.89 -25.97
N ALA A 606 -7.06 14.54 -26.88
CA ALA A 606 -6.72 14.07 -28.22
C ALA A 606 -7.89 14.26 -29.21
N PRO A 607 -8.40 15.50 -29.42
CA PRO A 607 -9.63 15.77 -30.17
C PRO A 607 -9.66 15.16 -31.57
N ARG A 608 -8.49 15.03 -32.23
CA ARG A 608 -8.36 14.44 -33.58
C ARG A 608 -8.46 12.90 -33.64
N SER A 609 -8.42 12.19 -32.51
CA SER A 609 -8.68 10.74 -32.43
C SER A 609 -9.97 10.39 -31.69
N GLN A 610 -10.65 11.40 -31.16
CA GLN A 610 -11.88 11.29 -30.38
C GLN A 610 -13.12 11.37 -31.28
N TYR A 611 -14.24 10.85 -30.78
CA TYR A 611 -15.52 10.86 -31.47
C TYR A 611 -16.69 10.94 -30.50
N PHE A 612 -17.81 11.47 -31.01
CA PHE A 612 -19.09 11.60 -30.34
C PHE A 612 -20.18 10.94 -31.18
N ALA A 613 -21.14 10.31 -30.51
CA ALA A 613 -22.40 9.87 -31.10
C ALA A 613 -23.55 10.06 -30.09
N SER A 614 -24.77 10.15 -30.59
CA SER A 614 -26.01 10.16 -29.81
C SER A 614 -27.12 9.42 -30.56
N ASP A 615 -28.29 9.29 -29.96
CA ASP A 615 -29.49 8.70 -30.57
C ASP A 615 -29.92 9.38 -31.88
N VAL A 616 -29.55 10.65 -32.06
CA VAL A 616 -29.81 11.45 -33.28
C VAL A 616 -28.56 11.75 -34.12
N THR A 617 -27.35 11.47 -33.60
CA THR A 617 -26.07 11.78 -34.27
C THR A 617 -25.21 10.52 -34.45
N PRO A 618 -25.00 10.01 -35.68
CA PRO A 618 -24.06 8.91 -35.93
C PRO A 618 -22.61 9.34 -35.62
N PRO A 619 -21.65 8.39 -35.50
CA PRO A 619 -20.31 8.70 -34.98
C PRO A 619 -19.57 9.78 -35.77
N SER A 620 -19.41 10.95 -35.14
CA SER A 620 -18.67 12.09 -35.70
C SER A 620 -17.26 12.14 -35.14
N GLN A 621 -16.27 12.22 -36.03
CA GLN A 621 -14.86 12.49 -35.73
C GLN A 621 -14.50 13.97 -35.96
N ILE A 622 -15.50 14.86 -36.08
CA ILE A 622 -15.29 16.30 -36.25
C ILE A 622 -15.10 16.92 -34.87
N PRO A 623 -13.92 17.47 -34.53
CA PRO A 623 -13.73 18.13 -33.26
C PRO A 623 -14.31 19.55 -33.30
N HIS A 624 -15.25 19.83 -32.40
CA HIS A 624 -15.87 21.15 -32.24
C HIS A 624 -15.10 21.99 -31.20
N ASP A 625 -14.70 23.22 -31.55
CA ASP A 625 -13.93 24.12 -30.67
C ASP A 625 -14.84 25.01 -29.80
N TYR A 626 -14.98 24.67 -28.53
CA TYR A 626 -15.76 25.43 -27.56
C TYR A 626 -15.25 26.89 -27.43
N PHE A 627 -13.93 27.11 -27.50
CA PHE A 627 -13.31 28.42 -27.33
C PHE A 627 -13.55 29.30 -28.57
N GLY A 628 -13.41 28.72 -29.77
CA GLY A 628 -13.81 29.32 -31.04
C GLY A 628 -15.33 29.54 -31.20
N GLY A 629 -16.14 28.97 -30.32
CA GLY A 629 -17.60 29.09 -30.32
C GLY A 629 -18.34 28.02 -31.12
N ASP A 630 -17.63 27.03 -31.66
CA ASP A 630 -18.19 25.88 -32.37
C ASP A 630 -18.66 24.81 -31.38
N LYS A 631 -19.97 24.54 -31.39
CA LYS A 631 -20.68 23.71 -30.42
C LYS A 631 -21.86 23.01 -31.10
N VAL A 632 -22.02 21.72 -30.83
CA VAL A 632 -23.20 20.96 -31.23
C VAL A 632 -24.30 21.21 -30.19
N PHE A 633 -25.52 21.47 -30.67
CA PHE A 633 -26.72 21.58 -29.86
C PHE A 633 -27.83 20.75 -30.50
N ASP A 634 -28.42 19.83 -29.75
CA ASP A 634 -29.61 19.07 -30.14
C ASP A 634 -30.36 18.63 -28.87
N ARG A 635 -31.24 17.64 -28.97
CA ARG A 635 -31.80 16.90 -27.83
C ARG A 635 -31.31 15.46 -27.89
N PHE A 636 -30.59 15.02 -26.88
CA PHE A 636 -29.99 13.68 -26.81
C PHE A 636 -30.68 12.88 -25.70
N ARG A 637 -31.26 11.73 -26.03
CA ARG A 637 -31.65 10.75 -24.99
C ARG A 637 -30.41 10.08 -24.40
N TRP A 638 -29.42 9.82 -25.24
CA TRP A 638 -28.12 9.31 -24.81
C TRP A 638 -27.01 9.82 -25.71
N ALA A 639 -25.81 9.83 -25.18
CA ALA A 639 -24.59 10.05 -25.94
C ALA A 639 -23.52 9.04 -25.53
N TYR A 640 -22.58 8.77 -26.43
CA TYR A 640 -21.32 8.16 -26.05
C TYR A 640 -20.11 8.90 -26.61
N LEU A 641 -19.03 8.81 -25.84
CA LEU A 641 -17.76 9.48 -26.06
C LEU A 641 -16.66 8.41 -26.19
N GLY A 642 -15.86 8.46 -27.24
CA GLY A 642 -14.85 7.44 -27.49
C GLY A 642 -13.59 7.96 -28.18
N ASP A 643 -12.54 7.16 -28.12
CA ASP A 643 -11.26 7.43 -28.79
C ASP A 643 -10.85 6.21 -29.63
N ARG A 644 -10.32 6.42 -30.83
CA ARG A 644 -9.98 5.35 -31.78
C ARG A 644 -8.84 4.42 -31.33
N ARG A 645 -8.12 4.76 -30.25
CA ARG A 645 -7.11 3.91 -29.60
C ARG A 645 -7.66 3.23 -28.33
N SER A 646 -8.89 3.52 -27.93
CA SER A 646 -9.58 2.86 -26.82
C SER A 646 -10.46 1.71 -27.34
N PRO A 647 -10.51 0.56 -26.65
CA PRO A 647 -11.44 -0.52 -26.97
C PRO A 647 -12.87 -0.27 -26.44
N ARG A 648 -13.12 0.88 -25.80
CA ARG A 648 -14.37 1.20 -25.10
C ARG A 648 -14.86 2.63 -25.34
N VAL A 649 -16.11 2.89 -24.98
CA VAL A 649 -16.73 4.22 -24.96
C VAL A 649 -17.30 4.52 -23.57
N LEU A 650 -17.34 5.79 -23.18
CA LEU A 650 -18.12 6.28 -22.07
C LEU A 650 -19.54 6.61 -22.55
N ALA A 651 -20.53 5.93 -22.01
CA ALA A 651 -21.94 6.16 -22.28
C ALA A 651 -22.59 7.00 -21.17
N LEU A 652 -23.46 7.92 -21.59
CA LEU A 652 -24.25 8.82 -20.74
C LEU A 652 -25.69 8.78 -21.27
N VAL A 653 -26.63 8.29 -20.46
CA VAL A 653 -28.06 8.18 -20.81
C VAL A 653 -28.87 9.02 -19.84
N HIS A 654 -29.80 9.82 -20.37
CA HIS A 654 -30.80 10.55 -19.59
C HIS A 654 -32.10 9.73 -19.61
N GLN A 655 -32.41 9.07 -18.49
CA GLN A 655 -33.53 8.11 -18.41
C GLN A 655 -34.89 8.81 -18.26
N THR A 656 -34.91 10.12 -18.03
CA THR A 656 -36.11 10.95 -17.89
C THR A 656 -36.24 11.84 -19.12
N PRO A 657 -37.12 11.54 -20.10
CA PRO A 657 -37.22 12.34 -21.32
C PRO A 657 -37.65 13.78 -21.06
N ASP A 658 -37.01 14.74 -21.72
CA ASP A 658 -37.45 16.13 -21.76
C ASP A 658 -37.24 16.78 -23.15
N ASP A 659 -37.54 18.08 -23.25
CA ASP A 659 -37.37 18.91 -24.44
C ASP A 659 -36.17 19.88 -24.35
N ALA A 660 -35.31 19.71 -23.33
CA ALA A 660 -34.17 20.59 -23.08
C ALA A 660 -33.13 20.50 -24.21
N VAL A 661 -32.33 21.55 -24.36
CA VAL A 661 -31.28 21.59 -25.38
C VAL A 661 -29.94 21.29 -24.74
N ASP A 662 -29.26 20.31 -25.31
CA ASP A 662 -28.02 19.74 -24.81
C ASP A 662 -26.82 20.35 -25.53
N THR A 663 -25.60 19.99 -25.13
CA THR A 663 -24.39 20.54 -25.73
C THR A 663 -23.26 19.53 -25.81
N TYR A 664 -22.50 19.56 -26.91
CA TYR A 664 -21.22 18.88 -27.03
C TYR A 664 -20.17 19.78 -27.71
N ALA A 665 -18.98 19.89 -27.13
CA ALA A 665 -17.76 20.43 -27.75
C ALA A 665 -16.48 20.05 -26.98
N HIS A 666 -15.32 20.36 -27.55
CA HIS A 666 -14.02 20.25 -26.89
C HIS A 666 -13.56 21.64 -26.41
N LEU A 667 -13.12 21.75 -25.16
CA LEU A 667 -12.52 22.96 -24.60
C LEU A 667 -11.05 22.68 -24.26
N GLY A 668 -10.13 23.29 -25.02
CA GLY A 668 -8.71 23.30 -24.69
C GLY A 668 -8.41 24.18 -23.48
N ASP A 669 -7.26 23.96 -22.84
CA ASP A 669 -6.80 24.72 -21.67
C ASP A 669 -6.17 26.08 -21.99
N SER A 670 -6.13 26.47 -23.27
CA SER A 670 -5.59 27.75 -23.73
C SER A 670 -6.49 28.43 -24.78
N ASP A 671 -6.12 29.64 -25.18
CA ASP A 671 -6.74 30.35 -26.31
C ASP A 671 -6.42 29.74 -27.69
N GLN A 672 -5.61 28.67 -27.73
CA GLN A 672 -5.32 27.87 -28.93
C GLN A 672 -6.42 26.83 -29.24
N GLY A 673 -7.47 26.74 -28.41
CA GLY A 673 -8.62 25.88 -28.66
C GLY A 673 -8.20 24.41 -28.83
N LEU A 674 -8.52 23.82 -29.98
CA LEU A 674 -8.21 22.41 -30.32
C LEU A 674 -6.70 22.09 -30.38
N GLU A 675 -5.82 23.09 -30.55
CA GLU A 675 -4.37 22.89 -30.59
C GLU A 675 -3.70 23.05 -29.21
N SER A 676 -4.49 23.25 -28.14
CA SER A 676 -4.01 23.27 -26.75
C SER A 676 -3.32 21.96 -26.36
N SER A 677 -2.42 22.02 -25.37
CA SER A 677 -1.68 20.84 -24.88
C SER A 677 -2.52 19.89 -24.03
N ASP A 678 -3.50 20.42 -23.29
CA ASP A 678 -4.47 19.66 -22.51
C ASP A 678 -5.86 20.31 -22.67
N GLY A 679 -6.90 19.68 -22.12
CA GLY A 679 -8.28 20.16 -22.23
C GLY A 679 -9.29 19.09 -21.86
N MET A 680 -10.55 19.30 -22.19
CA MET A 680 -11.63 18.36 -21.88
C MET A 680 -12.74 18.41 -22.94
N VAL A 681 -13.52 17.34 -23.04
CA VAL A 681 -14.85 17.42 -23.63
C VAL A 681 -15.79 18.06 -22.60
N VAL A 682 -16.62 18.98 -23.07
CA VAL A 682 -17.79 19.50 -22.36
C VAL A 682 -19.01 18.90 -23.05
N PHE A 683 -19.56 17.85 -22.46
CA PHE A 683 -20.87 17.32 -22.80
C PHE A 683 -21.87 17.75 -21.73
N GLY A 684 -23.12 18.06 -22.07
CA GLY A 684 -24.12 18.23 -21.04
C GLY A 684 -25.58 18.23 -21.46
N PHE A 685 -26.39 17.54 -20.65
CA PHE A 685 -27.85 17.56 -20.73
C PHE A 685 -28.39 18.86 -20.13
N GLY A 686 -29.31 19.52 -20.84
CA GLY A 686 -29.98 20.75 -20.44
C GLY A 686 -29.06 21.95 -20.20
N ARG A 687 -28.00 22.10 -21.01
CA ARG A 687 -27.01 23.19 -20.91
C ARG A 687 -27.34 24.43 -21.77
N GLY A 688 -28.19 24.26 -22.78
CA GLY A 688 -28.78 25.32 -23.59
C GLY A 688 -27.86 26.00 -24.62
N ALA A 689 -28.47 26.44 -25.73
CA ALA A 689 -27.77 27.14 -26.81
C ALA A 689 -27.49 28.65 -26.56
N LYS A 690 -27.86 29.19 -25.39
CA LYS A 690 -27.77 30.63 -25.07
C LYS A 690 -26.90 30.89 -23.84
N GLY A 691 -25.59 30.97 -24.07
CA GLY A 691 -24.63 31.33 -23.04
C GLY A 691 -24.40 30.22 -22.01
N ILE A 692 -24.69 30.52 -20.74
CA ILE A 692 -24.50 29.62 -19.60
C ILE A 692 -25.85 29.52 -18.87
N GLN A 693 -26.72 28.64 -19.34
CA GLN A 693 -28.13 28.57 -18.89
C GLN A 693 -28.53 27.11 -18.57
N PRO A 694 -28.70 26.75 -17.29
CA PRO A 694 -29.28 25.45 -16.92
C PRO A 694 -30.77 25.36 -17.30
N LEU A 695 -31.20 24.19 -17.78
CA LEU A 695 -32.56 23.94 -18.30
C LEU A 695 -33.30 22.79 -17.61
N LEU A 696 -32.60 21.80 -17.05
CA LEU A 696 -33.21 20.65 -16.37
C LEU A 696 -33.93 21.09 -15.10
N LYS A 697 -35.05 20.46 -14.76
CA LYS A 697 -35.90 20.79 -13.59
C LYS A 697 -36.44 19.54 -12.90
N GLY A 698 -36.93 19.68 -11.68
CA GLY A 698 -37.49 18.56 -10.91
C GLY A 698 -36.46 17.48 -10.57
N GLY A 699 -36.96 16.27 -10.30
CA GLY A 699 -36.10 15.09 -10.18
C GLY A 699 -35.74 14.53 -11.55
N GLN A 700 -34.52 13.99 -11.69
CA GLN A 700 -33.97 13.48 -12.95
C GLN A 700 -33.10 12.26 -12.68
N SER A 701 -33.17 11.22 -13.53
CA SER A 701 -32.35 10.02 -13.41
C SER A 701 -31.44 9.82 -14.64
N PHE A 702 -30.20 9.42 -14.39
CA PHE A 702 -29.16 9.23 -15.41
C PHE A 702 -28.47 7.88 -15.24
N ARG A 703 -28.10 7.25 -16.36
CA ARG A 703 -27.28 6.04 -16.38
C ARG A 703 -25.92 6.33 -17.03
N ILE A 704 -24.85 5.95 -16.35
CA ILE A 704 -23.46 6.21 -16.73
C ILE A 704 -22.71 4.88 -16.74
N GLY A 705 -21.88 4.62 -17.75
CA GLY A 705 -21.03 3.42 -17.76
C GLY A 705 -20.01 3.38 -18.88
N LEU A 706 -19.02 2.50 -18.74
CA LEU A 706 -18.07 2.18 -19.81
C LEU A 706 -18.56 0.94 -20.56
N ILE A 707 -18.74 1.05 -21.87
CA ILE A 707 -19.12 -0.07 -22.74
C ILE A 707 -17.86 -0.60 -23.41
N GLU A 708 -17.54 -1.87 -23.20
CA GLU A 708 -16.38 -2.59 -23.76
C GLU A 708 -16.55 -2.90 -25.28
N SER A 709 -16.88 -1.86 -26.06
CA SER A 709 -16.83 -1.87 -27.51
C SER A 709 -16.34 -0.51 -28.03
N PRO A 710 -15.48 -0.47 -29.06
CA PRO A 710 -15.29 0.74 -29.85
C PRO A 710 -16.60 1.11 -30.57
N GLY A 711 -16.80 2.40 -30.87
CA GLY A 711 -18.05 2.95 -31.40
C GLY A 711 -17.90 3.87 -32.61
N HIS A 712 -16.83 3.72 -33.42
CA HIS A 712 -16.46 4.67 -34.48
C HIS A 712 -16.82 4.20 -35.91
N THR A 713 -17.60 3.13 -36.04
CA THR A 713 -18.11 2.61 -37.31
C THR A 713 -19.61 2.36 -37.19
N ASP A 714 -20.35 2.40 -38.31
CA ASP A 714 -21.80 2.23 -38.33
C ASP A 714 -22.27 0.94 -37.65
N ALA A 715 -21.58 -0.19 -37.90
CA ALA A 715 -21.92 -1.47 -37.29
C ALA A 715 -21.75 -1.47 -35.75
N GLN A 716 -20.67 -0.85 -35.26
CA GLN A 716 -20.43 -0.66 -33.83
C GLN A 716 -21.46 0.28 -33.20
N TYR A 717 -21.78 1.39 -33.87
CA TYR A 717 -22.83 2.33 -33.45
C TYR A 717 -24.17 1.63 -33.30
N GLN A 718 -24.58 0.78 -34.25
CA GLN A 718 -25.84 0.03 -34.16
C GLN A 718 -25.86 -0.94 -32.97
N THR A 719 -24.73 -1.59 -32.67
CA THR A 719 -24.61 -2.46 -31.48
C THR A 719 -24.72 -1.65 -30.18
N ILE A 720 -23.99 -0.54 -30.06
CA ILE A 720 -24.02 0.32 -28.87
C ILE A 720 -25.39 1.00 -28.71
N SER A 721 -25.97 1.54 -29.78
CA SER A 721 -27.33 2.10 -29.80
C SER A 721 -28.36 1.09 -29.30
N THR A 722 -28.32 -0.16 -29.77
CA THR A 722 -29.23 -1.21 -29.31
C THR A 722 -29.08 -1.49 -27.81
N GLN A 723 -27.86 -1.41 -27.28
CA GLN A 723 -27.60 -1.55 -25.84
C GLN A 723 -28.09 -0.32 -25.05
N LEU A 724 -27.82 0.90 -25.51
CA LEU A 724 -28.22 2.14 -24.84
C LEU A 724 -29.74 2.38 -24.88
N ASP A 725 -30.43 1.87 -25.90
CA ASP A 725 -31.90 1.89 -25.96
C ASP A 725 -32.56 0.91 -24.98
N SER A 726 -31.76 0.08 -24.29
CA SER A 726 -32.20 -0.83 -23.23
C SER A 726 -31.77 -0.41 -21.81
N TRP A 727 -31.08 0.74 -21.69
CA TRP A 727 -30.68 1.40 -20.43
C TRP A 727 -31.69 2.46 -19.99
#